data_AF-A0AAU8K9C7-F1
#
_entry.id   AF-A0AAU8K9C7-F1
#
_cell.length_a   1.000
_cell.length_b   1.000
_cell.length_c   1.000
_cell.angle_alpha   90.00
_cell.angle_beta   90.00
_cell.angle_gamma   90.00
#
_symmetry.space_group_name_H-M   'P 1'
#
loop_
_entity.id
_entity.type
_entity.pdbx_description
1 polymer ?
#
loop_
_entity_poly.entity_id
_entity_poly.type
_entity_poly.pdbx_seq_one_letter_code
_entity_poly.pdbx_strand_id
1 'polypeptide(L)'
;MSVVWAFPGQGAQRVGMGAEVLDRYPDLVRQADEILGYPVREVCLRGAEPGLTDTRSVQPALFVVNALSWLARREEGPAPDYLAGHSLGEYDALFAAGCFDFATGVRLTRRRGELMGRAGGGGMLAVVGADPDHLAEVLERGGIDGVDLANRNSAGQVVLAGPRPSLDRAAGAVKAAGLGRCVPLQVSAPFHSRYMAAAAAEYDTFLAGFDFADPRIPVVSNVTALPYPPGRVRELLFRQVTSPVRWWESMSHLLAEGVTQFAEVGPGRVLTGLWTAVREQPAPRERLGPREQPAPGERPAPARPVPEPPPARPVPASPPAPSPVSSGAIRAERLGSTEFRADYRLRYAYLAGSMYQGIASVDLVVRMGRAGLMGFLGSGGLTLGEVATAIREIRDRLGPDSPFGVNVLASPDHPAAESELVELLLAHDVRYAEAAAFTSVTAPLVRFRFTGAHRASDGTPIAVRHVLAKVSRPEVAAAFMSPPPRPLLDALVAEGALTTDEAEIAARLPVAGDICVEADSGGHTDAGSPYALMPAMLRLRDRTTAEHRYPRTVRVGAAGGLGAPEAVAAAFVLGADFVLTGSVNQCTPEAGTSDAVKDLLATVDVQDTAYAPAGDMFELGARVQVVRKSTLFAARANKLHQVYRSFESLDDIDEPTCRTLEGRYFRRSFDAIWAETSSYLRTHRPDDLARAERNPKARMAQVFRWYFVHSTRMAMGGVPGEQVNYQIHCGPALGAFNRLVAGTPLEPWRSRHVDVIADLLMTGAAELLDGSLRTWSRATPGD
;
A
#
# COMPACT_ATOMS: atom_id res chain seq x y z
N MET A 1 19.64 13.37 16.08
CA MET A 1 18.72 12.99 14.98
C MET A 1 18.61 14.21 14.07
N SER A 2 18.81 14.05 12.76
CA SER A 2 18.73 15.18 11.84
C SER A 2 17.29 15.50 11.44
N VAL A 3 16.97 16.79 11.32
CA VAL A 3 15.64 17.35 11.07
C VAL A 3 15.60 18.25 9.84
N VAL A 4 14.59 18.08 9.01
CA VAL A 4 14.21 19.03 7.94
C VAL A 4 12.97 19.80 8.35
N TRP A 5 12.98 21.13 8.14
CA TRP A 5 11.77 21.94 8.18
C TRP A 5 11.31 22.25 6.76
N ALA A 6 10.03 22.01 6.49
CA ALA A 6 9.47 22.04 5.17
C ALA A 6 8.28 23.00 5.07
N PHE A 7 8.25 23.82 4.03
CA PHE A 7 7.22 24.84 3.82
C PHE A 7 6.22 24.43 2.73
N PRO A 8 4.90 24.47 3.02
CA PRO A 8 3.87 24.08 2.07
C PRO A 8 3.66 25.15 0.98
N GLY A 9 3.30 24.70 -0.22
CA GLY A 9 2.91 25.56 -1.32
C GLY A 9 1.39 25.71 -1.50
N GLN A 10 1.00 26.18 -2.69
CA GLN A 10 -0.41 26.29 -3.08
C GLN A 10 -1.10 24.92 -3.04
N GLY A 11 -2.25 24.87 -2.38
CA GLY A 11 -2.97 23.66 -1.97
C GLY A 11 -3.14 23.54 -0.45
N ALA A 12 -2.32 24.26 0.33
CA ALA A 12 -2.38 24.25 1.80
C ALA A 12 -3.20 25.39 2.41
N GLN A 13 -3.59 26.38 1.61
CA GLN A 13 -4.36 27.53 2.06
C GLN A 13 -5.76 27.13 2.57
N ARG A 14 -6.23 27.87 3.58
CA ARG A 14 -7.62 27.83 4.06
C ARG A 14 -7.98 29.16 4.68
N VAL A 15 -9.27 29.50 4.67
CA VAL A 15 -9.78 30.64 5.46
C VAL A 15 -9.46 30.39 6.93
N GLY A 16 -8.94 31.42 7.62
CA GLY A 16 -8.46 31.34 8.99
C GLY A 16 -6.98 30.97 9.12
N MET A 17 -6.24 30.79 8.02
CA MET A 17 -4.80 30.51 8.10
C MET A 17 -4.02 31.70 8.67
N GLY A 18 -2.99 31.41 9.46
CA GLY A 18 -2.09 32.43 10.01
C GLY A 18 -2.64 33.21 11.21
N ALA A 19 -3.82 32.86 11.75
CA ALA A 19 -4.41 33.55 12.91
C ALA A 19 -3.45 33.67 14.10
N GLU A 20 -2.65 32.65 14.35
CA GLU A 20 -1.69 32.59 15.48
C GLU A 20 -0.43 33.45 15.26
N VAL A 21 -0.10 33.78 14.02
CA VAL A 21 1.18 34.44 13.67
C VAL A 21 1.02 35.84 13.10
N LEU A 22 -0.10 36.14 12.43
CA LEU A 22 -0.37 37.45 11.83
C LEU A 22 -0.44 38.55 12.90
N ASP A 23 -1.06 38.27 14.05
CA ASP A 23 -1.19 39.23 15.14
C ASP A 23 0.11 39.39 15.95
N ARG A 24 1.05 38.43 15.86
CA ARG A 24 2.37 38.47 16.52
C ARG A 24 3.37 39.39 15.81
N TYR A 25 3.20 39.60 14.50
CA TYR A 25 4.14 40.38 13.67
C TYR A 25 3.43 41.50 12.87
N PRO A 26 2.75 42.45 13.53
CA PRO A 26 1.93 43.46 12.87
C PRO A 26 2.70 44.35 11.89
N ASP A 27 3.98 44.62 12.14
CA ASP A 27 4.81 45.45 11.26
C ASP A 27 5.16 44.74 9.95
N LEU A 28 5.41 43.43 9.99
CA LEU A 28 5.63 42.63 8.79
C LEU A 28 4.34 42.45 7.99
N VAL A 29 3.20 42.30 8.67
CA VAL A 29 1.88 42.28 8.00
C VAL A 29 1.62 43.61 7.30
N ARG A 30 1.87 44.74 7.96
CA ARG A 30 1.75 46.08 7.35
C ARG A 30 2.67 46.26 6.14
N GLN A 31 3.92 45.82 6.26
CA GLN A 31 4.87 45.85 5.15
C GLN A 31 4.41 44.99 3.97
N ALA A 32 3.84 43.81 4.25
CA ALA A 32 3.23 42.99 3.21
C ALA A 32 2.03 43.69 2.57
N ASP A 33 1.13 44.29 3.35
CA ASP A 33 -0.04 45.02 2.84
C ASP A 33 0.37 46.18 1.92
N GLU A 34 1.40 46.95 2.30
CA GLU A 34 1.97 48.02 1.47
C GLU A 34 2.53 47.49 0.15
N ILE A 35 3.21 46.34 0.18
CA ILE A 35 3.77 45.72 -1.02
C ILE A 35 2.69 45.07 -1.88
N LEU A 36 1.64 44.50 -1.31
CA LEU A 36 0.58 43.79 -2.04
C LEU A 36 -0.52 44.72 -2.56
N GLY A 37 -0.77 45.83 -1.86
CA GLY A 37 -1.86 46.76 -2.15
C GLY A 37 -3.23 46.30 -1.65
N TYR A 38 -3.27 45.29 -0.77
CA TYR A 38 -4.49 44.79 -0.12
C TYR A 38 -4.16 44.18 1.25
N PRO A 39 -5.14 44.14 2.18
CA PRO A 39 -4.91 43.61 3.53
C PRO A 39 -4.79 42.08 3.54
N VAL A 40 -3.57 41.56 3.57
CA VAL A 40 -3.28 40.11 3.54
C VAL A 40 -3.94 39.38 4.71
N ARG A 41 -4.07 40.06 5.86
CA ARG A 41 -4.77 39.54 7.03
C ARG A 41 -6.23 39.21 6.72
N GLU A 42 -6.94 40.11 6.05
CA GLU A 42 -8.36 39.92 5.72
C GLU A 42 -8.54 38.82 4.67
N VAL A 43 -7.61 38.74 3.70
CA VAL A 43 -7.57 37.64 2.72
C VAL A 43 -7.38 36.29 3.43
N CYS A 44 -6.41 36.19 4.35
CA CYS A 44 -6.11 34.95 5.07
C CYS A 44 -7.21 34.54 6.05
N LEU A 45 -7.74 35.48 6.85
CA LEU A 45 -8.64 35.15 7.96
C LEU A 45 -10.11 35.10 7.55
N ARG A 46 -10.52 35.92 6.58
CA ARG A 46 -11.92 36.05 6.18
C ARG A 46 -12.18 35.66 4.73
N GLY A 47 -11.14 35.34 3.96
CA GLY A 47 -11.28 35.06 2.53
C GLY A 47 -11.70 36.30 1.74
N ALA A 48 -11.39 37.51 2.21
CA ALA A 48 -11.71 38.74 1.51
C ALA A 48 -11.05 38.79 0.13
N GLU A 49 -11.67 39.50 -0.81
CA GLU A 49 -11.10 39.73 -2.15
C GLU A 49 -9.68 40.31 -2.07
N PRO A 50 -8.74 39.86 -2.93
CA PRO A 50 -8.94 39.01 -4.13
C PRO A 50 -9.13 37.50 -3.86
N GLY A 51 -9.22 37.08 -2.58
CA GLY A 51 -9.58 35.72 -2.19
C GLY A 51 -8.40 34.74 -2.17
N LEU A 52 -8.63 33.54 -1.64
CA LEU A 52 -7.62 32.46 -1.52
C LEU A 52 -7.68 31.42 -2.66
N THR A 53 -8.57 31.61 -3.63
CA THR A 53 -8.67 30.77 -4.83
C THR A 53 -7.90 31.33 -6.02
N ASP A 54 -7.60 32.64 -6.01
CA ASP A 54 -6.81 33.30 -7.04
C ASP A 54 -5.30 33.08 -6.79
N THR A 55 -4.60 32.60 -7.83
CA THR A 55 -3.15 32.35 -7.78
C THR A 55 -2.35 33.62 -7.47
N ARG A 56 -2.85 34.79 -7.89
CA ARG A 56 -2.19 36.09 -7.73
C ARG A 56 -2.10 36.53 -6.27
N SER A 57 -3.05 36.08 -5.45
CA SER A 57 -3.15 36.43 -4.03
C SER A 57 -2.77 35.28 -3.11
N VAL A 58 -3.09 34.05 -3.46
CA VAL A 58 -2.77 32.89 -2.62
C VAL A 58 -1.27 32.68 -2.48
N GLN A 59 -0.48 32.95 -3.53
CA GLN A 59 0.98 32.79 -3.47
C GLN A 59 1.64 33.74 -2.47
N PRO A 60 1.48 35.08 -2.58
CA PRO A 60 2.04 35.97 -1.58
C PRO A 60 1.42 35.77 -0.18
N ALA A 61 0.13 35.44 -0.07
CA ALA A 61 -0.50 35.19 1.23
C ALA A 61 0.11 33.96 1.94
N LEU A 62 0.33 32.86 1.23
CA LEU A 62 0.99 31.67 1.78
C LEU A 62 2.44 31.97 2.18
N PHE A 63 3.19 32.71 1.36
CA PHE A 63 4.54 33.13 1.72
C PHE A 63 4.55 33.93 3.02
N VAL A 64 3.67 34.93 3.17
CA VAL A 64 3.57 35.72 4.41
C VAL A 64 3.31 34.80 5.61
N VAL A 65 2.31 33.92 5.53
CA VAL A 65 1.96 33.03 6.65
C VAL A 65 3.09 32.06 6.99
N ASN A 66 3.73 31.46 5.98
CA ASN A 66 4.85 30.53 6.15
C ASN A 66 6.08 31.22 6.76
N ALA A 67 6.46 32.39 6.24
CA ALA A 67 7.55 33.21 6.76
C ALA A 67 7.34 33.62 8.22
N LEU A 68 6.13 34.06 8.58
CA LEU A 68 5.80 34.40 9.98
C LEU A 68 5.79 33.15 10.89
N SER A 69 5.35 32.00 10.37
CA SER A 69 5.41 30.72 11.10
C SER A 69 6.85 30.26 11.35
N TRP A 70 7.75 30.49 10.40
CA TRP A 70 9.19 30.29 10.59
C TRP A 70 9.74 31.18 11.70
N LEU A 71 9.44 32.48 11.67
CA LEU A 71 9.90 33.42 12.69
C LEU A 71 9.44 33.02 14.09
N ALA A 72 8.16 32.68 14.24
CA ALA A 72 7.59 32.23 15.51
C ALA A 72 8.28 30.94 16.00
N ARG A 73 8.43 29.95 15.13
CA ARG A 73 9.00 28.65 15.50
C ARG A 73 10.50 28.73 15.82
N ARG A 74 11.23 29.63 15.17
CA ARG A 74 12.66 29.86 15.45
C ARG A 74 12.90 30.40 16.85
N GLU A 75 11.91 31.03 17.48
CA GLU A 75 11.99 31.49 18.87
C GLU A 75 11.84 30.34 19.88
N GLU A 76 11.39 29.17 19.45
CA GLU A 76 10.94 28.06 20.34
C GLU A 76 11.88 26.84 20.34
N GLY A 77 12.97 26.84 19.56
CA GLY A 77 13.85 25.67 19.49
C GLY A 77 15.08 25.80 18.58
N PRO A 78 15.89 24.73 18.48
CA PRO A 78 17.10 24.72 17.66
C PRO A 78 16.78 24.83 16.16
N ALA A 79 17.72 25.42 15.41
CA ALA A 79 17.62 25.53 13.96
C ALA A 79 17.61 24.14 13.28
N PRO A 80 16.91 23.99 12.13
CA PRO A 80 16.92 22.74 11.39
C PRO A 80 18.26 22.50 10.68
N ASP A 81 18.56 21.24 10.38
CA ASP A 81 19.75 20.88 9.59
C ASP A 81 19.53 21.12 8.10
N TYR A 82 18.28 20.98 7.65
CA TYR A 82 17.87 21.16 6.26
C TYR A 82 16.57 21.96 6.17
N LEU A 83 16.44 22.70 5.07
CA LEU A 83 15.20 23.37 4.68
C LEU A 83 14.73 22.84 3.33
N ALA A 84 13.41 22.74 3.18
CA ALA A 84 12.80 22.39 1.91
C ALA A 84 11.47 23.12 1.75
N GLY A 85 10.98 23.23 0.54
CA GLY A 85 9.65 23.79 0.33
C GLY A 85 9.04 23.32 -0.97
N HIS A 86 7.74 23.05 -0.96
CA HIS A 86 7.05 22.49 -2.12
C HIS A 86 6.56 23.62 -3.02
N SER A 87 7.09 23.70 -4.24
CA SER A 87 6.81 24.80 -5.19
C SER A 87 7.03 26.17 -4.55
N LEU A 88 5.94 26.85 -4.14
CA LEU A 88 5.98 28.18 -3.55
C LEU A 88 6.74 28.18 -2.22
N GLY A 89 6.64 27.09 -1.45
CA GLY A 89 7.36 26.98 -0.18
C GLY A 89 8.88 27.04 -0.33
N GLU A 90 9.43 26.84 -1.54
CA GLU A 90 10.88 27.00 -1.78
C GLU A 90 11.33 28.43 -1.51
N TYR A 91 10.47 29.43 -1.75
CA TYR A 91 10.75 30.83 -1.42
C TYR A 91 10.82 31.05 0.09
N ASP A 92 9.94 30.40 0.86
CA ASP A 92 9.99 30.42 2.32
C ASP A 92 11.25 29.74 2.87
N ALA A 93 11.67 28.62 2.26
CA ALA A 93 12.90 27.93 2.61
C ALA A 93 14.14 28.81 2.35
N LEU A 94 14.19 29.51 1.21
CA LEU A 94 15.28 30.43 0.87
C LEU A 94 15.28 31.68 1.77
N PHE A 95 14.11 32.22 2.12
CA PHE A 95 13.97 33.28 3.12
C PHE A 95 14.49 32.82 4.48
N ALA A 96 14.08 31.64 4.95
CA ALA A 96 14.52 31.06 6.21
C ALA A 96 16.03 30.81 6.25
N ALA A 97 16.63 30.42 5.12
CA ALA A 97 18.07 30.26 4.95
C ALA A 97 18.84 31.60 4.86
N GLY A 98 18.14 32.73 4.71
CA GLY A 98 18.73 34.06 4.64
C GLY A 98 19.19 34.51 3.25
N CYS A 99 18.65 33.92 2.18
CA CYS A 99 19.00 34.30 0.81
C CYS A 99 18.49 35.69 0.40
N PHE A 100 17.40 36.15 1.02
CA PHE A 100 16.79 37.47 0.81
C PHE A 100 15.95 37.87 2.04
N ASP A 101 15.55 39.14 2.12
CA ASP A 101 14.71 39.67 3.21
C ASP A 101 13.20 39.44 2.98
N PHE A 102 12.39 39.69 4.02
CA PHE A 102 10.95 39.44 3.97
C PHE A 102 10.26 40.24 2.86
N ALA A 103 10.57 41.54 2.75
CA ALA A 103 10.00 42.43 1.74
C ALA A 103 10.30 41.93 0.31
N THR A 104 11.52 41.49 0.06
CA THR A 104 11.92 40.87 -1.21
C THR A 104 11.10 39.61 -1.46
N GLY A 105 10.97 38.72 -0.48
CA GLY A 105 10.15 37.52 -0.61
C GLY A 105 8.68 37.79 -0.97
N VAL A 106 8.06 38.82 -0.36
CA VAL A 106 6.70 39.25 -0.72
C VAL A 106 6.64 39.76 -2.16
N ARG A 107 7.62 40.57 -2.60
CA ARG A 107 7.70 41.07 -3.99
C ARG A 107 7.89 39.94 -5.00
N LEU A 108 8.77 38.99 -4.70
CA LEU A 108 9.04 37.81 -5.52
C LEU A 108 7.79 36.96 -5.72
N THR A 109 7.13 36.59 -4.61
CA THR A 109 5.95 35.71 -4.65
C THR A 109 4.71 36.40 -5.21
N ARG A 110 4.54 37.71 -4.97
CA ARG A 110 3.56 38.53 -5.67
C ARG A 110 3.78 38.47 -7.18
N ARG A 111 4.99 38.79 -7.66
CA ARG A 111 5.29 38.82 -9.09
C ARG A 111 5.18 37.43 -9.74
N ARG A 112 5.61 36.38 -9.05
CA ARG A 112 5.44 34.99 -9.48
C ARG A 112 3.95 34.64 -9.62
N GLY A 113 3.13 34.96 -8.62
CA GLY A 113 1.69 34.74 -8.64
C GLY A 113 0.99 35.48 -9.78
N GLU A 114 1.36 36.74 -10.03
CA GLU A 114 0.89 37.53 -11.18
C GLU A 114 1.21 36.86 -12.53
N LEU A 115 2.48 36.49 -12.74
CA LEU A 115 2.94 35.92 -14.00
C LEU A 115 2.36 34.52 -14.26
N MET A 116 2.34 33.66 -13.24
CA MET A 116 1.76 32.32 -13.36
C MET A 116 0.25 32.37 -13.52
N GLY A 117 -0.44 33.25 -12.80
CA GLY A 117 -1.89 33.43 -12.91
C GLY A 117 -2.34 33.92 -14.29
N ARG A 118 -1.49 34.69 -14.99
CA ARG A 118 -1.75 35.19 -16.35
C ARG A 118 -1.69 34.13 -17.45
N ALA A 119 -0.92 33.07 -17.27
CA ALA A 119 -0.57 32.15 -18.36
C ALA A 119 -1.79 31.37 -18.92
N GLY A 120 -2.85 31.15 -18.12
CA GLY A 120 -4.15 30.64 -18.56
C GLY A 120 -4.13 29.36 -19.41
N GLY A 121 -5.24 29.07 -20.11
CA GLY A 121 -5.28 28.10 -21.22
C GLY A 121 -5.14 26.61 -20.89
N GLY A 122 -5.03 26.21 -19.63
CA GLY A 122 -4.84 24.82 -19.23
C GLY A 122 -5.28 24.51 -17.80
N GLY A 123 -4.65 23.50 -17.21
CA GLY A 123 -4.87 23.11 -15.82
C GLY A 123 -3.84 22.10 -15.36
N MET A 124 -4.12 21.47 -14.22
CA MET A 124 -3.28 20.40 -13.66
C MET A 124 -4.15 19.22 -13.23
N LEU A 125 -3.62 18.01 -13.36
CA LEU A 125 -4.29 16.75 -13.07
C LEU A 125 -3.40 15.89 -12.18
N ALA A 126 -3.80 15.66 -10.93
CA ALA A 126 -3.12 14.70 -10.08
C ALA A 126 -3.49 13.27 -10.48
N VAL A 127 -2.50 12.43 -10.70
CA VAL A 127 -2.65 10.99 -10.92
C VAL A 127 -2.19 10.28 -9.66
N VAL A 128 -3.12 9.65 -8.98
CA VAL A 128 -2.92 8.97 -7.69
C VAL A 128 -2.97 7.46 -7.88
N GLY A 129 -1.98 6.75 -7.36
CA GLY A 129 -1.80 5.31 -7.49
C GLY A 129 -0.96 4.87 -8.68
N ALA A 130 -0.44 5.81 -9.48
CA ALA A 130 0.37 5.51 -10.65
C ALA A 130 1.87 5.74 -10.37
N ASP A 131 2.69 4.76 -10.74
CA ASP A 131 4.14 4.93 -10.80
C ASP A 131 4.52 5.99 -11.86
N PRO A 132 5.41 6.95 -11.55
CA PRO A 132 5.78 8.03 -12.47
C PRO A 132 6.31 7.57 -13.82
N ASP A 133 7.03 6.45 -13.88
CA ASP A 133 7.65 5.97 -15.12
C ASP A 133 6.65 5.17 -15.94
N HIS A 134 5.84 4.33 -15.29
CA HIS A 134 4.73 3.65 -15.96
C HIS A 134 3.70 4.66 -16.49
N LEU A 135 3.43 5.77 -15.78
CA LEU A 135 2.60 6.84 -16.32
C LEU A 135 3.21 7.42 -17.59
N ALA A 136 4.51 7.69 -17.61
CA ALA A 136 5.19 8.20 -18.80
C ALA A 136 5.05 7.24 -19.99
N GLU A 137 5.23 5.94 -19.77
CA GLU A 137 5.03 4.90 -20.80
C GLU A 137 3.59 4.86 -21.33
N VAL A 138 2.58 5.00 -20.46
CA VAL A 138 1.18 4.98 -20.90
C VAL A 138 0.81 6.24 -21.67
N LEU A 139 1.32 7.40 -21.27
CA LEU A 139 1.13 8.63 -22.04
C LEU A 139 1.78 8.52 -23.41
N GLU A 140 2.99 7.97 -23.50
CA GLU A 140 3.70 7.75 -24.77
C GLU A 140 2.97 6.74 -25.67
N ARG A 141 2.63 5.55 -25.15
CA ARG A 141 1.88 4.53 -25.91
C ARG A 141 0.49 5.01 -26.34
N GLY A 142 -0.14 5.85 -25.53
CA GLY A 142 -1.42 6.47 -25.84
C GLY A 142 -1.34 7.62 -26.84
N GLY A 143 -0.15 8.01 -27.31
CA GLY A 143 0.05 9.17 -28.18
C GLY A 143 -0.40 10.48 -27.53
N ILE A 144 -0.27 10.59 -26.21
CA ILE A 144 -0.76 11.74 -25.44
C ILE A 144 0.28 12.85 -25.46
N ASP A 145 0.17 13.71 -26.48
CA ASP A 145 1.00 14.90 -26.59
C ASP A 145 0.42 16.11 -25.83
N GLY A 146 1.32 17.00 -25.41
CA GLY A 146 0.97 18.32 -24.85
C GLY A 146 0.72 18.34 -23.35
N VAL A 147 1.04 17.27 -22.61
CA VAL A 147 1.10 17.28 -21.13
C VAL A 147 2.54 17.15 -20.67
N ASP A 148 2.90 17.89 -19.62
CA ASP A 148 4.17 17.75 -18.92
C ASP A 148 3.94 17.20 -17.52
N LEU A 149 4.96 16.51 -16.98
CA LEU A 149 4.97 16.18 -15.57
C LEU A 149 5.37 17.43 -14.78
N ALA A 150 4.44 17.93 -13.97
CA ALA A 150 4.61 19.13 -13.15
C ALA A 150 5.08 18.84 -11.73
N ASN A 151 4.68 17.71 -11.14
CA ASN A 151 5.14 17.30 -9.81
C ASN A 151 5.35 15.79 -9.75
N ARG A 152 6.47 15.38 -9.14
CA ARG A 152 6.69 14.02 -8.60
C ARG A 152 6.56 14.12 -7.09
N ASN A 153 5.37 13.87 -6.54
CA ASN A 153 5.10 14.07 -5.12
C ASN A 153 5.48 12.86 -4.28
N SER A 154 5.25 11.66 -4.80
CA SER A 154 5.69 10.38 -4.22
C SER A 154 5.73 9.29 -5.29
N ALA A 155 6.14 8.08 -4.92
CA ALA A 155 6.12 6.90 -5.79
C ALA A 155 4.72 6.60 -6.37
N GLY A 156 3.64 7.02 -5.69
CA GLY A 156 2.26 6.81 -6.11
C GLY A 156 1.49 8.09 -6.42
N GLN A 157 2.16 9.24 -6.55
CA GLN A 157 1.46 10.49 -6.84
C GLN A 157 2.30 11.41 -7.72
N VAL A 158 1.77 11.69 -8.90
CA VAL A 158 2.32 12.64 -9.86
C VAL A 158 1.27 13.62 -10.33
N VAL A 159 1.69 14.78 -10.78
CA VAL A 159 0.80 15.81 -11.32
C VAL A 159 1.18 16.10 -12.75
N LEU A 160 0.21 16.03 -13.66
CA LEU A 160 0.35 16.43 -15.05
C LEU A 160 -0.15 17.87 -15.23
N ALA A 161 0.47 18.61 -16.13
CA ALA A 161 0.08 19.97 -16.49
C ALA A 161 -0.01 20.11 -18.00
N GLY A 162 -1.08 20.75 -18.49
CA GLY A 162 -1.25 21.00 -19.91
C GLY A 162 -2.62 21.59 -20.27
N PRO A 163 -2.92 21.70 -21.58
CA PRO A 163 -4.24 22.11 -22.06
C PRO A 163 -5.29 21.09 -21.61
N ARG A 164 -6.49 21.58 -21.29
CA ARG A 164 -7.60 20.72 -20.81
C ARG A 164 -7.88 19.52 -21.74
N PRO A 165 -7.94 19.68 -23.08
CA PRO A 165 -8.16 18.53 -23.96
C PRO A 165 -7.05 17.47 -23.86
N SER A 166 -5.79 17.87 -23.69
CA SER A 166 -4.68 16.93 -23.52
C SER A 166 -4.74 16.23 -22.16
N LEU A 167 -5.12 16.95 -21.09
CA LEU A 167 -5.34 16.36 -19.77
C LEU A 167 -6.52 15.39 -19.75
N ASP A 168 -7.60 15.67 -20.48
CA ASP A 168 -8.76 14.76 -20.60
C ASP A 168 -8.37 13.47 -21.33
N ARG A 169 -7.58 13.56 -22.40
CA ARG A 169 -7.02 12.37 -23.07
C ARG A 169 -6.06 11.61 -22.16
N ALA A 170 -5.20 12.32 -21.41
CA ALA A 170 -4.31 11.70 -20.43
C ALA A 170 -5.11 10.95 -19.36
N ALA A 171 -6.18 11.55 -18.83
CA ALA A 171 -7.06 10.90 -17.87
C ALA A 171 -7.75 9.66 -18.47
N GLY A 172 -8.17 9.73 -19.73
CA GLY A 172 -8.70 8.59 -20.48
C GLY A 172 -7.70 7.46 -20.61
N ALA A 173 -6.45 7.75 -20.98
CA ALA A 173 -5.37 6.78 -21.12
C ALA A 173 -5.03 6.12 -19.76
N VAL A 174 -4.90 6.91 -18.70
CA VAL A 174 -4.68 6.41 -17.33
C VAL A 174 -5.82 5.48 -16.89
N LYS A 175 -7.07 5.89 -17.13
CA LYS A 175 -8.24 5.08 -16.80
C LYS A 175 -8.28 3.78 -17.60
N ALA A 176 -7.99 3.83 -18.90
CA ALA A 176 -7.97 2.67 -19.78
C ALA A 176 -6.87 1.67 -19.39
N ALA A 177 -5.72 2.18 -18.96
CA ALA A 177 -4.60 1.38 -18.47
C ALA A 177 -4.78 0.87 -17.03
N GLY A 178 -5.83 1.30 -16.31
CA GLY A 178 -6.04 0.95 -14.91
C GLY A 178 -4.96 1.46 -13.96
N LEU A 179 -4.20 2.49 -14.38
CA LEU A 179 -2.98 2.94 -13.70
C LEU A 179 -3.22 3.67 -12.38
N GLY A 180 -4.40 4.28 -12.21
CA GLY A 180 -4.68 5.09 -11.02
C GLY A 180 -5.90 5.97 -11.18
N ARG A 181 -6.14 6.80 -10.16
CA ARG A 181 -7.24 7.79 -10.14
C ARG A 181 -6.72 9.16 -10.55
N CYS A 182 -7.36 9.74 -11.55
CA CYS A 182 -7.13 11.13 -11.95
C CYS A 182 -8.02 12.09 -11.16
N VAL A 183 -7.44 13.17 -10.61
CA VAL A 183 -8.12 14.21 -9.83
C VAL A 183 -7.71 15.58 -10.38
N PRO A 184 -8.62 16.33 -11.03
CA PRO A 184 -8.34 17.69 -11.47
C PRO A 184 -8.02 18.60 -10.29
N LEU A 185 -6.96 19.40 -10.41
CA LEU A 185 -6.58 20.37 -9.39
C LEU A 185 -7.26 21.71 -9.66
N GLN A 186 -7.66 22.41 -8.59
CA GLN A 186 -8.33 23.71 -8.65
C GLN A 186 -7.31 24.83 -8.90
N VAL A 187 -6.75 24.84 -10.11
CA VAL A 187 -5.79 25.85 -10.59
C VAL A 187 -6.15 26.33 -11.98
N SER A 188 -5.82 27.58 -12.29
CA SER A 188 -6.21 28.24 -13.54
C SER A 188 -5.21 28.05 -14.69
N ALA A 189 -4.03 27.48 -14.44
CA ALA A 189 -2.98 27.33 -15.43
C ALA A 189 -2.14 26.05 -15.23
N PRO A 190 -1.45 25.57 -16.28
CA PRO A 190 -0.58 24.41 -16.24
C PRO A 190 0.81 24.74 -15.63
N PHE A 191 0.88 24.94 -14.32
CA PHE A 191 2.14 25.30 -13.63
C PHE A 191 3.24 24.23 -13.77
N HIS A 192 4.51 24.63 -13.62
CA HIS A 192 5.67 23.73 -13.69
C HIS A 192 5.78 22.95 -15.01
N SER A 193 5.49 23.63 -16.12
CA SER A 193 5.46 23.03 -17.46
C SER A 193 6.02 23.97 -18.52
N ARG A 194 6.19 23.46 -19.75
CA ARG A 194 6.59 24.24 -20.93
C ARG A 194 5.69 25.43 -21.20
N TYR A 195 4.42 25.37 -20.79
CA TYR A 195 3.45 26.43 -21.00
C TYR A 195 3.72 27.67 -20.13
N MET A 196 4.59 27.55 -19.13
CA MET A 196 5.03 28.67 -18.30
C MET A 196 6.28 29.38 -18.85
N ALA A 197 6.81 29.00 -20.02
CA ALA A 197 8.08 29.55 -20.55
C ALA A 197 8.09 31.09 -20.67
N ALA A 198 6.99 31.69 -21.16
CA ALA A 198 6.87 33.14 -21.26
C ALA A 198 6.85 33.83 -19.89
N ALA A 199 6.06 33.27 -18.96
CA ALA A 199 6.02 33.75 -17.57
C ALA A 199 7.38 33.62 -16.88
N ALA A 200 8.11 32.54 -17.13
CA ALA A 200 9.45 32.33 -16.60
C ALA A 200 10.44 33.37 -17.15
N ALA A 201 10.43 33.66 -18.45
CA ALA A 201 11.34 34.65 -19.04
C ALA A 201 11.11 36.07 -18.47
N GLU A 202 9.84 36.47 -18.30
CA GLU A 202 9.48 37.70 -17.61
C GLU A 202 9.92 37.68 -16.14
N TYR A 203 9.84 36.52 -15.48
CA TYR A 203 10.24 36.37 -14.10
C TYR A 203 11.75 36.43 -13.93
N ASP A 204 12.56 35.83 -14.80
CA ASP A 204 14.02 35.97 -14.75
C ASP A 204 14.48 37.42 -14.92
N THR A 205 13.83 38.16 -15.83
CA THR A 205 14.07 39.59 -15.99
C THR A 205 13.79 40.35 -14.70
N PHE A 206 12.71 39.98 -13.99
CA PHE A 206 12.39 40.57 -12.68
C PHE A 206 13.39 40.14 -11.59
N LEU A 207 13.80 38.87 -11.55
CA LEU A 207 14.80 38.35 -10.62
C LEU A 207 16.16 39.04 -10.79
N ALA A 208 16.47 39.57 -11.98
CA ALA A 208 17.70 40.33 -12.23
C ALA A 208 17.83 41.62 -11.40
N GLY A 209 16.73 42.15 -10.87
CA GLY A 209 16.72 43.32 -10.02
C GLY A 209 17.03 43.05 -8.54
N PHE A 210 17.35 41.80 -8.17
CA PHE A 210 17.58 41.39 -6.79
C PHE A 210 18.91 40.66 -6.65
N ASP A 211 19.57 40.89 -5.51
CA ASP A 211 20.74 40.13 -5.09
C ASP A 211 20.31 38.98 -4.18
N PHE A 212 20.91 37.81 -4.39
CA PHE A 212 20.63 36.61 -3.61
C PHE A 212 21.90 36.15 -2.91
N ALA A 213 21.84 36.03 -1.59
CA ALA A 213 22.90 35.40 -0.81
C ALA A 213 22.82 33.87 -0.89
N ASP A 214 23.94 33.20 -0.63
CA ASP A 214 23.97 31.74 -0.51
C ASP A 214 23.19 31.29 0.74
N PRO A 215 22.47 30.14 0.67
CA PRO A 215 21.72 29.62 1.80
C PRO A 215 22.64 29.30 2.99
N ARG A 216 22.37 29.87 4.17
CA ARG A 216 23.13 29.55 5.41
C ARG A 216 22.76 28.20 6.02
N ILE A 217 21.54 27.74 5.74
CA ILE A 217 21.07 26.38 6.03
C ILE A 217 20.83 25.71 4.68
N PRO A 218 21.29 24.47 4.44
CA PRO A 218 21.07 23.77 3.18
C PRO A 218 19.59 23.73 2.78
N VAL A 219 19.26 24.35 1.64
CA VAL A 219 17.91 24.31 1.04
C VAL A 219 17.90 23.30 -0.09
N VAL A 220 16.98 22.33 -0.11
CA VAL A 220 16.84 21.38 -1.23
C VAL A 220 16.02 22.01 -2.35
N SER A 221 16.58 22.04 -3.57
CA SER A 221 15.90 22.62 -4.72
C SER A 221 14.83 21.70 -5.32
N ASN A 222 13.69 22.27 -5.73
CA ASN A 222 12.64 21.53 -6.43
C ASN A 222 13.09 21.03 -7.82
N VAL A 223 14.07 21.70 -8.44
CA VAL A 223 14.53 21.41 -9.81
C VAL A 223 15.56 20.28 -9.83
N THR A 224 16.56 20.37 -8.95
CA THR A 224 17.69 19.41 -8.92
C THR A 224 17.47 18.26 -7.97
N ALA A 225 16.54 18.40 -7.01
CA ALA A 225 16.36 17.51 -5.86
C ALA A 225 17.59 17.42 -4.93
N LEU A 226 18.51 18.39 -5.03
CA LEU A 226 19.73 18.49 -4.23
C LEU A 226 19.83 19.87 -3.56
N PRO A 227 20.68 20.03 -2.53
CA PRO A 227 20.96 21.32 -1.94
C PRO A 227 21.37 22.37 -2.99
N TYR A 228 20.94 23.62 -2.80
CA TYR A 228 21.33 24.73 -3.67
C TYR A 228 22.86 24.86 -3.75
N PRO A 229 23.44 24.87 -4.96
CA PRO A 229 24.83 25.24 -5.14
C PRO A 229 25.05 26.74 -4.92
N PRO A 230 26.24 27.16 -4.46
CA PRO A 230 26.58 28.58 -4.31
C PRO A 230 26.35 29.37 -5.60
N GLY A 231 25.77 30.57 -5.48
CA GLY A 231 25.51 31.50 -6.58
C GLY A 231 24.39 31.11 -7.54
N ARG A 232 23.63 30.04 -7.27
CA ARG A 232 22.65 29.48 -8.23
C ARG A 232 21.19 29.73 -7.84
N VAL A 233 20.92 30.54 -6.81
CA VAL A 233 19.57 30.82 -6.31
C VAL A 233 18.65 31.36 -7.40
N ARG A 234 19.06 32.44 -8.07
CA ARG A 234 18.28 33.07 -9.15
C ARG A 234 17.96 32.09 -10.29
N GLU A 235 18.98 31.38 -10.79
CA GLU A 235 18.79 30.46 -11.90
C GLU A 235 17.75 29.39 -11.57
N LEU A 236 17.90 28.74 -10.40
CA LEU A 236 17.01 27.64 -10.04
C LEU A 236 15.59 28.14 -9.72
N LEU A 237 15.42 29.34 -9.16
CA LEU A 237 14.09 29.97 -8.99
C LEU A 237 13.40 30.27 -10.32
N PHE A 238 14.15 30.73 -11.33
CA PHE A 238 13.63 30.90 -12.68
C PHE A 238 13.25 29.54 -13.31
N ARG A 239 14.16 28.55 -13.26
CA ARG A 239 13.93 27.22 -13.83
C ARG A 239 12.77 26.50 -13.16
N GLN A 240 12.56 26.72 -11.86
CA GLN A 240 11.45 26.14 -11.09
C GLN A 240 10.08 26.40 -11.72
N VAL A 241 9.88 27.56 -12.37
CA VAL A 241 8.59 27.92 -12.98
C VAL A 241 8.20 26.98 -14.13
N THR A 242 9.17 26.40 -14.82
CA THR A 242 8.97 25.52 -16.00
C THR A 242 9.38 24.07 -15.77
N SER A 243 10.08 23.79 -14.67
CA SER A 243 10.59 22.46 -14.35
C SER A 243 9.67 21.74 -13.36
N PRO A 244 9.62 20.39 -13.40
CA PRO A 244 8.89 19.61 -12.42
C PRO A 244 9.38 19.88 -11.00
N VAL A 245 8.44 19.88 -10.05
CA VAL A 245 8.73 19.78 -8.63
C VAL A 245 9.08 18.33 -8.30
N ARG A 246 10.38 18.06 -8.08
CA ARG A 246 10.92 16.72 -7.79
C ARG A 246 10.89 16.39 -6.29
N TRP A 247 9.72 16.55 -5.66
CA TRP A 247 9.56 16.41 -4.21
C TRP A 247 9.90 15.01 -3.70
N TRP A 248 9.49 13.98 -4.44
CA TRP A 248 9.80 12.59 -4.14
C TRP A 248 11.32 12.38 -4.05
N GLU A 249 12.07 12.85 -5.05
CA GLU A 249 13.53 12.78 -5.05
C GLU A 249 14.16 13.67 -3.98
N SER A 250 13.64 14.89 -3.76
CA SER A 250 14.14 15.82 -2.74
C SER A 250 14.08 15.21 -1.34
N MET A 251 12.94 14.64 -0.97
CA MET A 251 12.77 14.02 0.35
C MET A 251 13.54 12.70 0.47
N SER A 252 13.66 11.95 -0.63
CA SER A 252 14.45 10.72 -0.67
C SER A 252 15.95 10.98 -0.54
N HIS A 253 16.44 12.08 -1.11
CA HIS A 253 17.82 12.54 -0.90
C HIS A 253 18.07 12.84 0.58
N LEU A 254 17.17 13.59 1.24
CA LEU A 254 17.30 13.88 2.67
C LEU A 254 17.26 12.61 3.54
N LEU A 255 16.41 11.63 3.19
CA LEU A 255 16.41 10.33 3.86
C LEU A 255 17.75 9.60 3.69
N ALA A 256 18.36 9.66 2.51
CA ALA A 256 19.66 9.08 2.25
C ALA A 256 20.79 9.78 3.02
N GLU A 257 20.67 11.09 3.27
CA GLU A 257 21.56 11.88 4.15
C GLU A 257 21.31 11.65 5.65
N GLY A 258 20.37 10.75 6.02
CA GLY A 258 20.10 10.39 7.41
C GLY A 258 19.12 11.31 8.14
N VAL A 259 18.36 12.15 7.42
CA VAL A 259 17.29 12.96 8.00
C VAL A 259 16.14 12.04 8.42
N THR A 260 15.76 12.09 9.70
CA THR A 260 14.74 11.20 10.29
C THR A 260 13.53 11.96 10.83
N GLN A 261 13.70 13.26 11.08
CA GLN A 261 12.68 14.13 11.65
C GLN A 261 12.21 15.13 10.59
N PHE A 262 10.91 15.41 10.58
CA PHE A 262 10.28 16.31 9.61
C PHE A 262 9.30 17.22 10.33
N ALA A 263 9.40 18.52 10.08
CA ALA A 263 8.46 19.51 10.58
C ALA A 263 7.88 20.33 9.43
N GLU A 264 6.56 20.26 9.24
CA GLU A 264 5.86 21.16 8.34
C GLU A 264 5.67 22.52 9.02
N VAL A 265 6.10 23.60 8.37
CA VAL A 265 6.06 24.97 8.88
C VAL A 265 5.13 25.79 8.00
N GLY A 266 3.96 26.15 8.54
CA GLY A 266 2.91 26.84 7.80
C GLY A 266 1.54 26.17 7.99
N PRO A 267 0.52 26.56 7.21
CA PRO A 267 -0.82 26.02 7.34
C PRO A 267 -0.92 24.62 6.74
N GLY A 268 -1.71 23.75 7.39
CA GLY A 268 -2.06 22.44 6.83
C GLY A 268 -1.17 21.31 7.32
N ARG A 269 -1.29 20.14 6.68
CA ARG A 269 -0.52 18.91 6.96
C ARG A 269 -0.19 18.14 5.66
N VAL A 270 -0.17 18.84 4.53
CA VAL A 270 -0.06 18.21 3.21
C VAL A 270 1.33 17.60 3.05
N LEU A 271 2.37 18.34 3.43
CA LEU A 271 3.74 17.86 3.29
C LEU A 271 4.07 16.75 4.29
N THR A 272 3.43 16.74 5.45
CA THR A 272 3.53 15.64 6.43
C THR A 272 3.01 14.33 5.83
N GLY A 273 1.90 14.38 5.10
CA GLY A 273 1.38 13.23 4.36
C GLY A 273 2.33 12.80 3.23
N LEU A 274 2.86 13.74 2.46
CA LEU A 274 3.84 13.44 1.40
C LEU A 274 5.14 12.85 1.97
N TRP A 275 5.66 13.42 3.06
CA TRP A 275 6.85 12.90 3.75
C TRP A 275 6.67 11.46 4.19
N THR A 276 5.50 11.13 4.75
CA THR A 276 5.16 9.76 5.14
C THR A 276 5.19 8.83 3.93
N ALA A 277 4.54 9.20 2.83
CA ALA A 277 4.54 8.42 1.60
C ALA A 277 5.94 8.24 0.98
N VAL A 278 6.79 9.28 1.02
CA VAL A 278 8.18 9.16 0.53
C VAL A 278 9.04 8.29 1.46
N ARG A 279 8.82 8.35 2.78
CA ARG A 279 9.51 7.47 3.73
C ARG A 279 9.17 6.00 3.53
N GLU A 280 7.91 5.71 3.26
CA GLU A 280 7.43 4.35 2.97
C GLU A 280 8.00 3.83 1.64
N GLN A 281 8.10 4.70 0.64
CA GLN A 281 8.59 4.36 -0.70
C GLN A 281 9.56 5.42 -1.23
N PRO A 282 10.83 5.40 -0.80
CA PRO A 282 11.82 6.37 -1.26
C PRO A 282 12.18 6.14 -2.73
N ALA A 283 12.58 7.21 -3.42
CA ALA A 283 13.03 7.15 -4.79
C ALA A 283 14.30 6.28 -4.89
N PRO A 284 14.42 5.43 -5.94
CA PRO A 284 15.62 4.62 -6.17
C PRO A 284 16.89 5.45 -6.20
N ARG A 285 17.99 4.93 -5.64
CA ARG A 285 19.27 5.65 -5.55
C ARG A 285 19.80 6.10 -6.91
N GLU A 286 19.50 5.38 -7.98
CA GLU A 286 19.90 5.76 -9.34
C GLU A 286 19.28 7.09 -9.80
N ARG A 287 18.22 7.57 -9.13
CA ARG A 287 17.57 8.87 -9.38
C ARG A 287 18.09 10.01 -8.50
N LEU A 288 18.86 9.69 -7.46
CA LEU A 288 19.33 10.63 -6.44
C LEU A 288 20.69 11.26 -6.78
N GLY A 289 21.21 11.05 -8.01
CA GLY A 289 22.47 11.61 -8.48
C GLY A 289 22.31 12.71 -9.54
N PRO A 290 23.35 13.52 -9.79
CA PRO A 290 23.30 14.59 -10.79
C PRO A 290 23.24 14.00 -12.19
N ARG A 291 22.06 14.03 -12.83
CA ARG A 291 21.97 14.03 -14.29
C ARG A 291 22.05 15.50 -14.74
N GLU A 292 23.23 15.96 -15.12
CA GLU A 292 23.33 17.16 -15.94
C GLU A 292 22.55 16.92 -17.24
N GLN A 293 21.46 17.65 -17.43
CA GLN A 293 20.89 17.82 -18.76
C GLN A 293 21.76 18.86 -19.50
N PRO A 294 22.10 18.64 -20.78
CA PRO A 294 22.89 19.60 -21.53
C PRO A 294 22.12 20.91 -21.72
N ALA A 295 22.84 22.03 -21.74
CA ALA A 295 22.27 23.33 -22.07
C ALA A 295 21.66 23.33 -23.50
N PRO A 296 20.60 24.11 -23.77
CA PRO A 296 19.96 24.12 -25.07
C PRO A 296 20.89 24.77 -26.11
N GLY A 297 21.45 23.98 -27.03
CA GLY A 297 22.21 24.51 -28.17
C GLY A 297 23.18 23.56 -28.88
N GLU A 298 23.60 22.44 -28.30
CA GLU A 298 24.59 21.57 -28.94
C GLU A 298 23.96 20.45 -29.78
N ARG A 299 24.28 20.43 -31.08
CA ARG A 299 23.97 19.30 -31.98
C ARG A 299 24.72 18.04 -31.52
N PRO A 300 24.16 16.84 -31.71
CA PRO A 300 24.79 15.61 -31.26
C PRO A 300 26.10 15.36 -32.03
N ALA A 301 27.21 15.25 -31.30
CA ALA A 301 28.48 14.76 -31.82
C ALA A 301 28.43 13.22 -31.98
N PRO A 302 29.16 12.64 -32.96
CA PRO A 302 29.06 11.22 -33.27
C PRO A 302 29.63 10.34 -32.15
N ALA A 303 29.06 9.14 -32.02
CA ALA A 303 29.36 8.16 -30.99
C ALA A 303 30.88 7.84 -30.91
N ARG A 304 31.42 7.88 -29.68
CA ARG A 304 32.76 7.40 -29.37
C ARG A 304 32.74 5.90 -29.05
N PRO A 305 33.86 5.17 -29.31
CA PRO A 305 33.91 3.72 -29.20
C PRO A 305 33.96 3.24 -27.74
N VAL A 306 33.42 2.04 -27.52
CA VAL A 306 33.38 1.32 -26.23
C VAL A 306 34.80 1.01 -25.74
N PRO A 307 35.12 1.19 -24.44
CA PRO A 307 36.42 0.80 -23.89
C PRO A 307 36.48 -0.71 -23.60
N GLU A 308 37.64 -1.31 -23.84
CA GLU A 308 37.93 -2.72 -23.54
C GLU A 308 37.90 -3.04 -22.02
N PRO A 309 37.56 -4.28 -21.63
CA PRO A 309 37.45 -4.66 -20.23
C PRO A 309 38.82 -4.95 -19.58
N PRO A 310 38.96 -4.75 -18.26
CA PRO A 310 40.21 -5.01 -17.55
C PRO A 310 40.50 -6.52 -17.39
N PRO A 311 41.77 -6.90 -17.17
CA PRO A 311 42.18 -8.30 -17.16
C PRO A 311 41.71 -9.04 -15.89
N ALA A 312 41.35 -10.31 -16.08
CA ALA A 312 40.74 -11.19 -15.09
C ALA A 312 41.69 -11.58 -13.95
N ARG A 313 41.15 -11.63 -12.72
CA ARG A 313 41.79 -12.30 -11.57
C ARG A 313 41.68 -13.83 -11.69
N PRO A 314 42.61 -14.61 -11.12
CA PRO A 314 42.57 -16.07 -11.16
C PRO A 314 41.38 -16.61 -10.35
N VAL A 315 40.59 -17.47 -10.99
CA VAL A 315 39.43 -18.17 -10.44
C VAL A 315 39.93 -19.41 -9.66
N PRO A 316 39.48 -19.69 -8.42
CA PRO A 316 39.74 -20.97 -7.78
C PRO A 316 39.08 -22.10 -8.57
N ALA A 317 39.75 -23.25 -8.66
CA ALA A 317 39.40 -24.39 -9.49
C ALA A 317 37.88 -24.67 -9.54
N SER A 318 37.38 -24.79 -10.78
CA SER A 318 35.97 -25.01 -11.10
C SER A 318 35.35 -26.16 -10.28
N PRO A 319 34.11 -26.01 -9.77
CA PRO A 319 33.36 -27.17 -9.33
C PRO A 319 33.19 -28.14 -10.51
N PRO A 320 33.18 -29.46 -10.25
CA PRO A 320 33.05 -30.45 -11.31
C PRO A 320 31.78 -30.19 -12.11
N ALA A 321 31.87 -30.37 -13.42
CA ALA A 321 30.74 -30.22 -14.35
C ALA A 321 29.52 -30.99 -13.82
N PRO A 322 28.30 -30.42 -13.90
CA PRO A 322 27.10 -31.14 -13.53
C PRO A 322 27.03 -32.43 -14.36
N SER A 323 27.00 -33.57 -13.66
CA SER A 323 26.73 -34.86 -14.28
C SER A 323 25.38 -34.79 -15.00
N PRO A 324 25.19 -35.50 -16.12
CA PRO A 324 23.90 -35.53 -16.81
C PRO A 324 22.81 -35.92 -15.79
N VAL A 325 21.84 -35.01 -15.60
CA VAL A 325 20.72 -35.23 -14.69
C VAL A 325 20.02 -36.50 -15.18
N SER A 326 20.04 -37.55 -14.36
CA SER A 326 19.27 -38.76 -14.65
C SER A 326 17.81 -38.35 -14.85
N SER A 327 17.24 -38.71 -16.00
CA SER A 327 15.91 -38.31 -16.48
C SER A 327 14.76 -38.94 -15.66
N GLY A 328 14.72 -38.69 -14.35
CA GLY A 328 13.59 -39.04 -13.50
C GLY A 328 12.45 -38.04 -13.67
N ALA A 329 11.21 -38.52 -13.71
CA ALA A 329 10.04 -37.66 -13.81
C ALA A 329 9.94 -36.69 -12.61
N ILE A 330 9.56 -35.44 -12.86
CA ILE A 330 9.24 -34.49 -11.78
C ILE A 330 8.06 -35.04 -10.98
N ARG A 331 8.23 -35.13 -9.66
CA ARG A 331 7.20 -35.57 -8.71
C ARG A 331 6.66 -34.39 -7.91
N ALA A 332 5.38 -34.43 -7.56
CA ALA A 332 4.73 -33.42 -6.72
C ALA A 332 5.47 -33.17 -5.40
N GLU A 333 6.03 -34.22 -4.78
CA GLU A 333 6.79 -34.11 -3.53
C GLU A 333 8.12 -33.36 -3.67
N ARG A 334 8.55 -33.07 -4.91
CA ARG A 334 9.77 -32.31 -5.22
C ARG A 334 9.51 -30.87 -5.60
N LEU A 335 8.25 -30.45 -5.76
CA LEU A 335 7.90 -29.06 -6.06
C LEU A 335 8.03 -28.19 -4.80
N GLY A 336 8.65 -27.02 -4.95
CA GLY A 336 8.92 -26.09 -3.86
C GLY A 336 10.01 -26.54 -2.89
N SER A 337 10.15 -25.80 -1.80
CA SER A 337 11.22 -25.94 -0.82
C SER A 337 11.10 -27.20 0.04
N THR A 338 12.16 -28.01 0.03
CA THR A 338 12.29 -29.18 0.91
C THR A 338 12.39 -28.79 2.38
N GLU A 339 13.05 -27.66 2.67
CA GLU A 339 13.14 -27.14 4.04
C GLU A 339 11.79 -26.68 4.56
N PHE A 340 10.98 -26.03 3.70
CA PHE A 340 9.60 -25.67 4.05
C PHE A 340 8.79 -26.90 4.45
N ARG A 341 8.83 -27.95 3.62
CA ARG A 341 8.13 -29.22 3.91
C ARG A 341 8.63 -29.86 5.20
N ALA A 342 9.93 -29.81 5.49
CA ALA A 342 10.47 -30.35 6.72
C ALA A 342 10.01 -29.56 7.96
N ASP A 343 10.12 -28.23 7.93
CA ASP A 343 9.76 -27.36 9.06
C ASP A 343 8.27 -27.42 9.38
N TYR A 344 7.40 -27.50 8.36
CA TYR A 344 5.94 -27.60 8.52
C TYR A 344 5.41 -29.05 8.57
N ARG A 345 6.30 -30.05 8.42
CA ARG A 345 6.00 -31.50 8.35
C ARG A 345 4.98 -31.88 7.27
N LEU A 346 5.21 -31.42 6.04
CA LEU A 346 4.29 -31.56 4.93
C LEU A 346 4.77 -32.57 3.87
N ARG A 347 3.81 -33.27 3.27
CA ARG A 347 3.98 -34.06 2.04
C ARG A 347 4.23 -33.16 0.83
N TYR A 348 3.51 -32.04 0.72
CA TYR A 348 3.64 -31.06 -0.35
C TYR A 348 3.96 -29.67 0.20
N ALA A 349 4.67 -28.86 -0.60
CA ALA A 349 4.85 -27.44 -0.32
C ALA A 349 3.55 -26.67 -0.67
N TYR A 350 2.47 -27.05 0.01
CA TYR A 350 1.10 -26.64 -0.26
C TYR A 350 0.38 -26.38 1.05
N LEU A 351 -0.34 -25.26 1.12
CA LEU A 351 -1.14 -24.85 2.26
C LEU A 351 -2.58 -24.53 1.85
N ALA A 352 -3.52 -24.74 2.76
CA ALA A 352 -4.85 -24.12 2.69
C ALA A 352 -4.87 -22.88 3.58
N GLY A 353 -5.04 -21.71 2.97
CA GLY A 353 -5.10 -20.43 3.68
C GLY A 353 -6.34 -20.31 4.55
N SER A 354 -6.29 -19.40 5.53
CA SER A 354 -7.46 -19.15 6.37
C SER A 354 -8.58 -18.44 5.59
N MET A 355 -9.81 -18.63 6.05
CA MET A 355 -11.00 -17.97 5.52
C MET A 355 -11.88 -17.53 6.68
N TYR A 356 -12.25 -16.24 6.67
CA TYR A 356 -12.96 -15.50 7.73
C TYR A 356 -14.16 -16.25 8.32
N GLN A 357 -14.47 -16.03 9.60
CA GLN A 357 -15.64 -16.58 10.32
C GLN A 357 -15.67 -18.12 10.37
N GLY A 358 -14.50 -18.75 10.51
CA GLY A 358 -14.41 -20.21 10.59
C GLY A 358 -14.77 -20.95 9.29
N ILE A 359 -14.80 -20.25 8.15
CA ILE A 359 -14.99 -20.91 6.84
C ILE A 359 -13.84 -21.89 6.59
N ALA A 360 -12.60 -21.50 6.93
CA ALA A 360 -11.52 -22.47 7.12
C ALA A 360 -11.73 -23.13 8.48
N SER A 361 -12.57 -24.16 8.48
CA SER A 361 -13.15 -24.78 9.68
C SER A 361 -12.19 -25.75 10.37
N VAL A 362 -12.60 -26.27 11.54
CA VAL A 362 -11.94 -27.40 12.20
C VAL A 362 -11.87 -28.61 11.27
N ASP A 363 -12.94 -28.95 10.57
CA ASP A 363 -12.97 -30.10 9.65
C ASP A 363 -11.96 -29.97 8.52
N LEU A 364 -11.83 -28.76 7.97
CA LEU A 364 -10.87 -28.46 6.90
C LEU A 364 -9.44 -28.63 7.39
N VAL A 365 -9.12 -28.04 8.56
CA VAL A 365 -7.79 -28.13 9.15
C VAL A 365 -7.44 -29.58 9.51
N VAL A 366 -8.38 -30.33 10.08
CA VAL A 366 -8.19 -31.75 10.42
C VAL A 366 -8.02 -32.61 9.17
N ARG A 367 -8.78 -32.35 8.11
CA ARG A 367 -8.66 -33.10 6.84
C ARG A 367 -7.28 -32.87 6.21
N MET A 368 -6.83 -31.62 6.14
CA MET A 368 -5.50 -31.26 5.67
C MET A 368 -4.40 -31.94 6.51
N GLY A 369 -4.48 -31.83 7.84
CA GLY A 369 -3.52 -32.44 8.76
C GLY A 369 -3.37 -33.95 8.57
N ARG A 370 -4.49 -34.68 8.44
CA ARG A 370 -4.48 -36.14 8.20
C ARG A 370 -3.86 -36.54 6.86
N ALA A 371 -3.89 -35.66 5.87
CA ALA A 371 -3.27 -35.88 4.57
C ALA A 371 -1.76 -35.54 4.56
N GLY A 372 -1.19 -35.14 5.71
CA GLY A 372 0.18 -34.64 5.78
C GLY A 372 0.33 -33.27 5.12
N LEU A 373 -0.72 -32.44 5.16
CA LEU A 373 -0.72 -31.05 4.69
C LEU A 373 -1.12 -30.14 5.86
N MET A 374 -1.17 -28.82 5.63
CA MET A 374 -1.58 -27.87 6.66
C MET A 374 -2.65 -26.90 6.14
N GLY A 375 -3.66 -26.69 6.99
CA GLY A 375 -4.62 -25.61 6.87
C GLY A 375 -4.51 -24.65 8.05
N PHE A 376 -4.92 -23.41 7.85
CA PHE A 376 -5.01 -22.39 8.89
C PHE A 376 -6.47 -22.18 9.31
N LEU A 377 -6.77 -22.34 10.60
CA LEU A 377 -8.08 -22.04 11.16
C LEU A 377 -8.43 -20.56 10.93
N GLY A 378 -9.61 -20.32 10.36
CA GLY A 378 -10.17 -18.99 10.13
C GLY A 378 -10.65 -18.30 11.41
N SER A 379 -9.73 -17.92 12.29
CA SER A 379 -10.02 -17.28 13.58
C SER A 379 -10.66 -15.89 13.45
N GLY A 380 -10.36 -15.15 12.37
CA GLY A 380 -10.88 -13.81 12.15
C GLY A 380 -12.40 -13.77 12.22
N GLY A 381 -12.95 -12.94 13.11
CA GLY A 381 -14.39 -12.78 13.28
C GLY A 381 -15.05 -13.77 14.26
N LEU A 382 -14.33 -14.79 14.73
CA LEU A 382 -14.74 -15.65 15.84
C LEU A 382 -14.39 -14.98 17.19
N THR A 383 -15.13 -15.34 18.24
CA THR A 383 -14.78 -14.99 19.62
C THR A 383 -13.60 -15.83 20.12
N LEU A 384 -12.89 -15.33 21.14
CA LEU A 384 -11.78 -16.08 21.75
C LEU A 384 -12.21 -17.46 22.29
N GLY A 385 -13.42 -17.57 22.83
CA GLY A 385 -13.97 -18.83 23.31
C GLY A 385 -14.23 -19.86 22.19
N GLU A 386 -14.69 -19.39 21.02
CA GLU A 386 -14.84 -20.22 19.83
C GLU A 386 -13.47 -20.68 19.31
N VAL A 387 -12.49 -19.77 19.24
CA VAL A 387 -11.11 -20.10 18.83
C VAL A 387 -10.49 -21.12 19.78
N ALA A 388 -10.63 -20.94 21.10
CA ALA A 388 -10.11 -21.88 22.11
C ALA A 388 -10.74 -23.28 21.98
N THR A 389 -12.04 -23.33 21.67
CA THR A 389 -12.76 -24.59 21.47
C THR A 389 -12.30 -25.29 20.19
N ALA A 390 -12.19 -24.55 19.08
CA ALA A 390 -11.69 -25.06 17.81
C ALA A 390 -10.25 -25.61 17.94
N ILE A 391 -9.36 -24.89 18.64
CA ILE A 391 -7.97 -25.32 18.88
C ILE A 391 -7.91 -26.64 19.66
N ARG A 392 -8.78 -26.82 20.67
CA ARG A 392 -8.86 -28.08 21.43
C ARG A 392 -9.36 -29.22 20.55
N GLU A 393 -10.44 -28.98 19.79
CA GLU A 393 -11.02 -30.00 18.92
C GLU A 393 -10.06 -30.46 17.81
N ILE A 394 -9.33 -29.54 17.17
CA ILE A 394 -8.32 -29.87 16.16
C ILE A 394 -7.26 -30.81 16.76
N ARG A 395 -6.77 -30.47 17.95
CA ARG A 395 -5.73 -31.25 18.65
C ARG A 395 -6.23 -32.61 19.12
N ASP A 396 -7.46 -32.70 19.61
CA ASP A 396 -8.07 -33.98 19.99
C ASP A 396 -8.22 -34.90 18.78
N ARG A 397 -8.49 -34.35 17.60
CA ARG A 397 -8.73 -35.12 16.35
C ARG A 397 -7.48 -35.46 15.55
N LEU A 398 -6.40 -34.69 15.70
CA LEU A 398 -5.11 -34.89 15.01
C LEU A 398 -4.04 -35.52 15.92
N GLY A 399 -4.18 -35.41 17.24
CA GLY A 399 -3.15 -35.77 18.22
C GLY A 399 -2.32 -34.56 18.66
N PRO A 400 -1.65 -34.66 19.83
CA PRO A 400 -0.99 -33.54 20.49
C PRO A 400 0.19 -32.94 19.72
N ASP A 401 0.90 -33.74 18.91
CA ASP A 401 2.11 -33.33 18.18
C ASP A 401 1.86 -32.94 16.71
N SER A 402 0.61 -33.05 16.25
CA SER A 402 0.26 -32.79 14.86
C SER A 402 0.23 -31.29 14.57
N PRO A 403 0.92 -30.81 13.53
CA PRO A 403 1.00 -29.39 13.25
C PRO A 403 -0.30 -28.90 12.61
N PHE A 404 -0.77 -27.73 13.05
CA PHE A 404 -1.86 -26.99 12.41
C PHE A 404 -1.64 -25.50 12.59
N GLY A 405 -2.24 -24.71 11.70
CA GLY A 405 -2.13 -23.26 11.72
C GLY A 405 -3.36 -22.57 12.29
N VAL A 406 -3.16 -21.38 12.85
CA VAL A 406 -4.26 -20.47 13.20
C VAL A 406 -3.99 -19.10 12.59
N ASN A 407 -5.02 -18.47 12.04
CA ASN A 407 -4.89 -17.10 11.54
C ASN A 407 -4.69 -16.11 12.70
N VAL A 408 -3.87 -15.09 12.47
CA VAL A 408 -3.80 -13.89 13.29
C VAL A 408 -4.10 -12.73 12.34
N LEU A 409 -5.26 -12.12 12.53
CA LEU A 409 -5.71 -11.00 11.71
C LEU A 409 -5.33 -9.69 12.40
N ALA A 410 -4.65 -8.80 11.70
CA ALA A 410 -4.35 -7.48 12.22
C ALA A 410 -5.65 -6.72 12.54
N SER A 411 -5.66 -6.05 13.69
CA SER A 411 -6.81 -5.27 14.15
C SER A 411 -6.35 -3.88 14.62
N PRO A 412 -5.98 -2.99 13.70
CA PRO A 412 -5.43 -1.67 14.04
C PRO A 412 -6.42 -0.81 14.85
N ASP A 413 -7.71 -0.98 14.62
CA ASP A 413 -8.74 -0.29 15.39
C ASP A 413 -8.88 -0.86 16.82
N HIS A 414 -8.45 -2.10 17.06
CA HIS A 414 -8.56 -2.79 18.36
C HIS A 414 -7.30 -3.60 18.68
N PRO A 415 -6.17 -2.94 19.00
CA PRO A 415 -4.90 -3.62 19.22
C PRO A 415 -4.94 -4.68 20.34
N ALA A 416 -5.81 -4.48 21.34
CA ALA A 416 -5.99 -5.44 22.45
C ALA A 416 -6.46 -6.82 21.98
N ALA A 417 -7.31 -6.89 20.95
CA ALA A 417 -7.83 -8.16 20.44
C ALA A 417 -6.72 -9.06 19.86
N GLU A 418 -5.70 -8.44 19.23
CA GLU A 418 -4.54 -9.17 18.73
C GLU A 418 -3.71 -9.75 19.89
N SER A 419 -3.47 -8.95 20.94
CA SER A 419 -2.78 -9.41 22.15
C SER A 419 -3.50 -10.57 22.82
N GLU A 420 -4.82 -10.46 23.03
CA GLU A 420 -5.62 -11.50 23.67
C GLU A 420 -5.63 -12.81 22.85
N LEU A 421 -5.69 -12.71 21.52
CA LEU A 421 -5.57 -13.87 20.64
C LEU A 421 -4.18 -14.50 20.78
N VAL A 422 -3.10 -13.70 20.74
CA VAL A 422 -1.73 -14.21 20.92
C VAL A 422 -1.57 -14.93 22.26
N GLU A 423 -2.10 -14.37 23.35
CA GLU A 423 -2.08 -15.05 24.66
C GLU A 423 -2.77 -16.40 24.61
N LEU A 424 -3.95 -16.48 23.98
CA LEU A 424 -4.67 -17.73 23.80
C LEU A 424 -3.85 -18.75 23.00
N LEU A 425 -3.21 -18.31 21.91
CA LEU A 425 -2.37 -19.18 21.08
C LEU A 425 -1.15 -19.71 21.85
N LEU A 426 -0.50 -18.86 22.64
CA LEU A 426 0.63 -19.24 23.50
C LEU A 426 0.19 -20.23 24.59
N ALA A 427 -0.93 -19.97 25.27
CA ALA A 427 -1.48 -20.83 26.31
C ALA A 427 -1.86 -22.23 25.79
N HIS A 428 -2.26 -22.31 24.52
CA HIS A 428 -2.58 -23.56 23.84
C HIS A 428 -1.40 -24.17 23.08
N ASP A 429 -0.19 -23.63 23.19
CA ASP A 429 1.01 -24.08 22.48
C ASP A 429 0.86 -24.17 20.96
N VAL A 430 0.11 -23.25 20.35
CA VAL A 430 0.01 -23.16 18.89
C VAL A 430 1.37 -22.74 18.33
N ARG A 431 1.84 -23.49 17.33
CA ARG A 431 3.18 -23.33 16.74
C ARG A 431 3.20 -22.60 15.40
N TYR A 432 2.07 -22.49 14.70
CA TYR A 432 2.04 -21.90 13.36
C TYR A 432 0.95 -20.83 13.27
N ALA A 433 1.35 -19.61 12.93
CA ALA A 433 0.45 -18.49 12.70
C ALA A 433 0.51 -18.01 11.24
N GLU A 434 -0.64 -17.82 10.62
CA GLU A 434 -0.77 -17.05 9.39
C GLU A 434 -1.11 -15.61 9.78
N ALA A 435 -0.16 -14.69 9.62
CA ALA A 435 -0.36 -13.27 9.87
C ALA A 435 -0.94 -12.59 8.61
N ALA A 436 -2.14 -12.04 8.70
CA ALA A 436 -2.84 -11.41 7.58
C ALA A 436 -3.33 -10.00 7.92
N ALA A 437 -3.47 -9.15 6.88
CA ALA A 437 -3.92 -7.75 6.97
C ALA A 437 -3.00 -6.79 7.75
N PHE A 438 -1.77 -7.22 8.09
CA PHE A 438 -0.79 -6.35 8.74
C PHE A 438 -0.24 -5.30 7.77
N THR A 439 -0.19 -4.05 8.21
CA THR A 439 0.52 -2.95 7.53
C THR A 439 1.91 -2.70 8.13
N SER A 440 2.15 -3.19 9.35
CA SER A 440 3.42 -3.12 10.07
C SER A 440 3.55 -4.29 11.03
N VAL A 441 4.78 -4.59 11.47
CA VAL A 441 5.04 -5.56 12.54
C VAL A 441 4.56 -5.01 13.89
N THR A 442 3.96 -5.87 14.71
CA THR A 442 3.35 -5.51 16.00
C THR A 442 4.02 -6.25 17.16
N ALA A 443 3.90 -5.71 18.37
CA ALA A 443 4.44 -6.33 19.59
C ALA A 443 3.85 -7.74 19.85
N PRO A 444 2.52 -7.98 19.74
CA PRO A 444 1.95 -9.30 19.98
C PRO A 444 2.48 -10.35 19.01
N LEU A 445 2.65 -10.01 17.72
CA LEU A 445 3.15 -10.96 16.74
C LEU A 445 4.63 -11.30 16.96
N VAL A 446 5.45 -10.32 17.37
CA VAL A 446 6.85 -10.55 17.76
C VAL A 446 6.93 -11.42 19.01
N ARG A 447 6.08 -11.16 20.00
CA ARG A 447 5.95 -12.02 21.19
C ARG A 447 5.61 -13.45 20.79
N PHE A 448 4.57 -13.65 19.99
CA PHE A 448 4.19 -14.98 19.49
C PHE A 448 5.37 -15.70 18.83
N ARG A 449 6.08 -15.04 17.91
CA ARG A 449 7.20 -15.64 17.18
C ARG A 449 8.34 -16.08 18.08
N PHE A 450 8.69 -15.29 19.09
CA PHE A 450 9.93 -15.46 19.84
C PHE A 450 9.79 -15.99 21.27
N THR A 451 8.58 -16.12 21.81
CA THR A 451 8.38 -16.90 23.04
C THR A 451 8.83 -18.35 22.82
N GLY A 452 9.71 -18.86 23.68
CA GLY A 452 10.36 -20.17 23.60
C GLY A 452 11.56 -20.24 22.65
N ALA A 453 12.03 -19.10 22.11
CA ALA A 453 13.23 -19.08 21.28
C ALA A 453 14.48 -19.42 22.10
N HIS A 454 15.35 -20.26 21.54
CA HIS A 454 16.56 -20.73 22.21
C HIS A 454 17.69 -20.97 21.21
N ARG A 455 18.90 -21.22 21.71
CA ARG A 455 20.05 -21.64 20.89
C ARG A 455 20.15 -23.15 20.90
N ALA A 456 20.37 -23.75 19.73
CA ALA A 456 20.76 -25.15 19.63
C ALA A 456 22.14 -25.39 20.28
N SER A 457 22.52 -26.67 20.43
CA SER A 457 23.82 -27.04 21.00
C SER A 457 25.03 -26.49 20.22
N ASP A 458 24.86 -26.21 18.93
CA ASP A 458 25.88 -25.60 18.06
C ASP A 458 25.83 -24.05 18.03
N GLY A 459 24.95 -23.44 18.84
CA GLY A 459 24.76 -22.00 18.93
C GLY A 459 23.77 -21.41 17.93
N THR A 460 23.20 -22.22 17.03
CA THR A 460 22.23 -21.76 16.02
C THR A 460 20.96 -21.21 16.70
N PRO A 461 20.51 -19.98 16.38
CA PRO A 461 19.28 -19.43 16.91
C PRO A 461 18.05 -20.17 16.35
N ILE A 462 17.14 -20.61 17.22
CA ILE A 462 15.90 -21.31 16.87
C ILE A 462 14.71 -20.53 17.43
N ALA A 463 13.78 -20.18 16.55
CA ALA A 463 12.43 -19.74 16.93
C ALA A 463 11.46 -20.92 16.75
N VAL A 464 10.89 -21.40 17.85
CA VAL A 464 10.04 -22.61 17.89
C VAL A 464 8.63 -22.42 17.36
N ARG A 465 8.20 -21.16 17.14
CA ARG A 465 6.88 -20.80 16.60
C ARG A 465 7.06 -20.14 15.25
N HIS A 466 6.32 -20.55 14.23
CA HIS A 466 6.42 -20.09 12.86
C HIS A 466 5.39 -19.01 12.58
N VAL A 467 5.84 -17.93 11.95
CA VAL A 467 4.96 -16.89 11.38
C VAL A 467 5.10 -16.94 9.87
N LEU A 468 3.99 -17.19 9.21
CA LEU A 468 3.81 -17.03 7.77
C LEU A 468 3.07 -15.72 7.54
N ALA A 469 3.75 -14.72 6.99
CA ALA A 469 3.16 -13.40 6.73
C ALA A 469 2.56 -13.36 5.33
N LYS A 470 1.24 -13.19 5.24
CA LYS A 470 0.53 -13.06 3.97
C LYS A 470 0.44 -11.59 3.57
N VAL A 471 1.15 -11.21 2.50
CA VAL A 471 1.42 -9.83 2.13
C VAL A 471 1.31 -9.62 0.62
N SER A 472 0.83 -8.46 0.20
CA SER A 472 0.72 -8.04 -1.21
C SER A 472 1.71 -6.93 -1.57
N ARG A 473 2.32 -6.26 -0.58
CA ARG A 473 3.13 -5.05 -0.75
C ARG A 473 4.59 -5.24 -0.34
N PRO A 474 5.57 -4.84 -1.17
CA PRO A 474 6.99 -5.01 -0.86
C PRO A 474 7.44 -4.35 0.44
N GLU A 475 6.91 -3.17 0.78
CA GLU A 475 7.26 -2.46 2.02
C GLU A 475 6.83 -3.22 3.28
N VAL A 476 5.66 -3.85 3.26
CA VAL A 476 5.19 -4.70 4.36
C VAL A 476 6.02 -5.99 4.41
N ALA A 477 6.25 -6.62 3.26
CA ALA A 477 7.10 -7.80 3.17
C ALA A 477 8.50 -7.56 3.74
N ALA A 478 9.10 -6.40 3.43
CA ALA A 478 10.42 -6.02 3.95
C ALA A 478 10.43 -5.96 5.48
N ALA A 479 9.42 -5.36 6.10
CA ALA A 479 9.31 -5.29 7.56
C ALA A 479 9.22 -6.69 8.20
N PHE A 480 8.52 -7.63 7.57
CA PHE A 480 8.41 -9.01 8.03
C PHE A 480 9.67 -9.85 7.78
N MET A 481 10.39 -9.58 6.68
CA MET A 481 11.66 -10.23 6.35
C MET A 481 12.81 -9.72 7.21
N SER A 482 12.70 -8.55 7.84
CA SER A 482 13.70 -8.00 8.76
C SER A 482 13.52 -8.48 10.20
N PRO A 483 14.55 -8.36 11.07
CA PRO A 483 14.39 -8.64 12.48
C PRO A 483 13.50 -7.58 13.16
N PRO A 484 12.88 -7.88 14.31
CA PRO A 484 12.16 -6.89 15.09
C PRO A 484 13.07 -5.71 15.47
N PRO A 485 12.59 -4.46 15.42
CA PRO A 485 13.36 -3.30 15.86
C PRO A 485 13.80 -3.41 17.32
N ARG A 486 15.04 -3.00 17.63
CA ARG A 486 15.58 -3.07 19.00
C ARG A 486 14.68 -2.40 20.06
N PRO A 487 14.10 -1.20 19.83
CA PRO A 487 13.20 -0.58 20.81
C PRO A 487 11.96 -1.43 21.13
N LEU A 488 11.44 -2.18 20.15
CA LEU A 488 10.30 -3.07 20.35
C LEU A 488 10.69 -4.27 21.23
N LEU A 489 11.88 -4.83 21.01
CA LEU A 489 12.41 -5.93 21.81
C LEU A 489 12.68 -5.51 23.26
N ASP A 490 13.31 -4.35 23.45
CA ASP A 490 13.60 -3.82 24.78
C ASP A 490 12.30 -3.56 25.57
N ALA A 491 11.25 -3.07 24.91
CA ALA A 491 9.93 -2.91 25.51
C ALA A 491 9.31 -4.25 25.94
N LEU A 492 9.34 -5.26 25.06
CA LEU A 492 8.84 -6.61 25.38
C LEU A 492 9.59 -7.26 26.55
N VAL A 493 10.90 -7.00 26.69
CA VAL A 493 11.68 -7.48 27.84
C VAL A 493 11.31 -6.73 29.11
N ALA A 494 11.16 -5.40 29.05
CA ALA A 494 10.77 -4.59 30.20
C ALA A 494 9.37 -4.96 30.74
N GLU A 495 8.46 -5.35 29.85
CA GLU A 495 7.11 -5.82 30.19
C GLU A 495 7.08 -7.29 30.67
N GLY A 496 8.20 -8.01 30.62
CA GLY A 496 8.28 -9.43 30.95
C GLY A 496 7.60 -10.35 29.92
N ALA A 497 7.28 -9.82 28.73
CA ALA A 497 6.67 -10.57 27.64
C ALA A 497 7.68 -11.43 26.87
N LEU A 498 8.96 -11.05 26.89
CA LEU A 498 10.09 -11.87 26.44
C LEU A 498 11.21 -11.83 27.48
N THR A 499 11.98 -12.91 27.55
CA THR A 499 13.27 -12.92 28.26
C THR A 499 14.34 -12.20 27.45
N THR A 500 15.43 -11.78 28.12
CA THR A 500 16.58 -11.17 27.45
C THR A 500 17.18 -12.09 26.38
N ASP A 501 17.27 -13.39 26.65
CA ASP A 501 17.83 -14.36 25.70
C ASP A 501 16.95 -14.53 24.47
N GLU A 502 15.62 -14.59 24.63
CA GLU A 502 14.67 -14.62 23.51
C GLU A 502 14.78 -13.36 22.66
N ALA A 503 14.92 -12.19 23.27
CA ALA A 503 15.09 -10.92 22.55
C ALA A 503 16.41 -10.86 21.77
N GLU A 504 17.51 -11.35 22.34
CA GLU A 504 18.81 -11.42 21.65
C GLU A 504 18.81 -12.41 20.49
N ILE A 505 17.98 -13.46 20.55
CA ILE A 505 17.72 -14.36 19.42
C ILE A 505 16.83 -13.67 18.38
N ALA A 506 15.77 -12.99 18.82
CA ALA A 506 14.84 -12.28 17.96
C ALA A 506 15.53 -11.24 17.08
N ALA A 507 16.51 -10.52 17.62
CA ALA A 507 17.33 -9.55 16.89
C ALA A 507 18.14 -10.15 15.72
N ARG A 508 18.25 -11.49 15.62
CA ARG A 508 19.05 -12.21 14.61
C ARG A 508 18.23 -13.03 13.64
N LEU A 509 16.90 -13.03 13.79
CA LEU A 509 15.98 -13.82 12.97
C LEU A 509 14.92 -12.90 12.37
N PRO A 510 14.38 -13.23 11.18
CA PRO A 510 13.29 -12.47 10.62
C PRO A 510 12.02 -12.65 11.47
N VAL A 511 11.17 -11.61 11.49
CA VAL A 511 9.85 -11.68 12.14
C VAL A 511 9.04 -12.84 11.54
N ALA A 512 9.03 -12.96 10.20
CA ALA A 512 8.46 -14.10 9.49
C ALA A 512 9.54 -14.86 8.72
N GLY A 513 9.65 -16.16 8.98
CA GLY A 513 10.53 -17.04 8.19
C GLY A 513 9.95 -17.38 6.81
N ASP A 514 8.66 -17.12 6.63
CA ASP A 514 7.89 -17.48 5.46
C ASP A 514 7.00 -16.29 5.05
N ILE A 515 7.13 -15.86 3.81
CA ILE A 515 6.32 -14.78 3.22
C ILE A 515 5.42 -15.40 2.16
N CYS A 516 4.11 -15.22 2.28
CA CYS A 516 3.15 -15.64 1.29
C CYS A 516 2.70 -14.43 0.48
N VAL A 517 3.14 -14.35 -0.77
CA VAL A 517 2.79 -13.25 -1.68
C VAL A 517 1.37 -13.44 -2.16
N GLU A 518 0.46 -12.60 -1.69
CA GLU A 518 -0.94 -12.61 -2.07
C GLU A 518 -1.17 -11.68 -3.26
N ALA A 519 -1.33 -12.29 -4.44
CA ALA A 519 -1.75 -11.61 -5.66
C ALA A 519 -3.28 -11.38 -5.66
N ASP A 520 -3.91 -11.32 -6.84
CA ASP A 520 -5.37 -11.22 -6.92
C ASP A 520 -6.06 -12.47 -6.31
N SER A 521 -6.84 -12.25 -5.25
CA SER A 521 -7.44 -13.30 -4.42
C SER A 521 -8.88 -12.96 -4.05
N GLY A 522 -9.60 -13.96 -3.53
CA GLY A 522 -10.93 -13.76 -2.95
C GLY A 522 -10.86 -13.08 -1.58
N GLY A 523 -11.82 -12.22 -1.26
CA GLY A 523 -11.76 -11.40 -0.05
C GLY A 523 -10.85 -10.18 -0.25
N HIS A 524 -10.16 -9.73 0.79
CA HIS A 524 -9.27 -8.57 0.70
C HIS A 524 -8.13 -8.80 -0.30
N THR A 525 -7.97 -7.87 -1.24
CA THR A 525 -6.90 -7.96 -2.24
C THR A 525 -6.57 -6.59 -2.83
N ASP A 526 -5.29 -6.38 -3.15
CA ASP A 526 -4.81 -5.23 -3.92
C ASP A 526 -4.90 -5.47 -5.44
N ALA A 527 -5.48 -6.60 -5.88
CA ALA A 527 -5.60 -6.99 -7.29
C ALA A 527 -4.24 -7.10 -8.02
N GLY A 528 -3.21 -7.50 -7.29
CA GLY A 528 -1.85 -7.59 -7.82
C GLY A 528 -1.66 -8.75 -8.79
N SER A 529 -0.82 -8.55 -9.81
CA SER A 529 -0.44 -9.62 -10.73
C SER A 529 0.67 -10.49 -10.13
N PRO A 530 0.50 -11.83 -10.06
CA PRO A 530 1.54 -12.71 -9.53
C PRO A 530 2.83 -12.65 -10.36
N TYR A 531 2.72 -12.41 -11.67
CA TYR A 531 3.87 -12.31 -12.58
C TYR A 531 4.75 -11.09 -12.32
N ALA A 532 4.20 -10.03 -11.73
CA ALA A 532 4.95 -8.84 -11.34
C ALA A 532 5.38 -8.92 -9.86
N LEU A 533 4.47 -9.33 -8.98
CA LEU A 533 4.69 -9.35 -7.55
C LEU A 533 5.70 -10.42 -7.12
N MET A 534 5.61 -11.64 -7.65
CA MET A 534 6.52 -12.72 -7.24
C MET A 534 8.00 -12.35 -7.49
N PRO A 535 8.43 -11.98 -8.73
CA PRO A 535 9.82 -11.60 -8.95
C PRO A 535 10.30 -10.43 -8.09
N ALA A 536 9.44 -9.45 -7.80
CA ALA A 536 9.78 -8.33 -6.93
C ALA A 536 10.04 -8.78 -5.48
N MET A 537 9.17 -9.63 -4.94
CA MET A 537 9.27 -10.18 -3.58
C MET A 537 10.48 -11.12 -3.43
N LEU A 538 10.80 -11.91 -4.45
CA LEU A 538 11.97 -12.80 -4.45
C LEU A 538 13.27 -11.98 -4.43
N ARG A 539 13.39 -10.93 -5.24
CA ARG A 539 14.54 -10.02 -5.21
C ARG A 539 14.68 -9.29 -3.87
N LEU A 540 13.56 -8.89 -3.28
CA LEU A 540 13.53 -8.30 -1.94
C LEU A 540 14.07 -9.30 -0.91
N ARG A 541 13.58 -10.54 -0.93
CA ARG A 541 14.03 -11.64 -0.06
C ARG A 541 15.53 -11.89 -0.17
N ASP A 542 16.07 -11.94 -1.38
CA ASP A 542 17.50 -12.18 -1.61
C ASP A 542 18.34 -11.05 -1.01
N ARG A 543 17.93 -9.79 -1.23
CA ARG A 543 18.58 -8.61 -0.65
C ARG A 543 18.53 -8.62 0.88
N THR A 544 17.36 -8.81 1.47
CA THR A 544 17.16 -8.75 2.92
C THR A 544 17.87 -9.92 3.63
N THR A 545 17.86 -11.12 3.04
CA THR A 545 18.60 -12.28 3.56
C THR A 545 20.10 -12.02 3.57
N ALA A 546 20.64 -11.44 2.48
CA ALA A 546 22.05 -11.09 2.39
C ALA A 546 22.46 -9.98 3.37
N GLU A 547 21.61 -8.97 3.53
CA GLU A 547 21.82 -7.84 4.44
C GLU A 547 21.93 -8.28 5.90
N HIS A 548 20.99 -9.13 6.35
CA HIS A 548 20.93 -9.58 7.75
C HIS A 548 21.74 -10.86 8.03
N ARG A 549 22.27 -11.51 6.99
CA ARG A 549 23.09 -12.74 7.09
C ARG A 549 22.40 -13.84 7.88
N TYR A 550 21.13 -14.09 7.56
CA TYR A 550 20.37 -15.12 8.25
C TYR A 550 20.97 -16.52 8.07
N PRO A 551 20.84 -17.40 9.07
CA PRO A 551 21.32 -18.79 8.96
C PRO A 551 20.51 -19.60 7.94
N ARG A 552 19.27 -19.20 7.67
CA ARG A 552 18.41 -19.78 6.63
C ARG A 552 17.81 -18.66 5.79
N THR A 553 17.60 -18.94 4.52
CA THR A 553 16.96 -18.00 3.60
C THR A 553 15.47 -17.87 3.92
N VAL A 554 14.94 -16.65 3.90
CA VAL A 554 13.49 -16.45 4.03
C VAL A 554 12.79 -17.07 2.82
N ARG A 555 11.73 -17.84 3.06
CA ARG A 555 11.01 -18.55 2.00
C ARG A 555 9.85 -17.70 1.51
N VAL A 556 9.61 -17.70 0.20
CA VAL A 556 8.59 -16.89 -0.45
C VAL A 556 7.64 -17.80 -1.22
N GLY A 557 6.41 -17.93 -0.73
CA GLY A 557 5.35 -18.67 -1.41
C GLY A 557 4.41 -17.75 -2.19
N ALA A 558 3.53 -18.38 -2.97
CA ALA A 558 2.54 -17.69 -3.80
C ALA A 558 1.11 -18.02 -3.37
N ALA A 559 0.23 -17.02 -3.42
CA ALA A 559 -1.21 -17.13 -3.26
C ALA A 559 -1.94 -16.20 -4.25
N GLY A 560 -3.23 -16.46 -4.46
CA GLY A 560 -4.06 -15.73 -5.43
C GLY A 560 -3.97 -16.33 -6.83
N GLY A 561 -5.13 -16.58 -7.47
CA GLY A 561 -5.21 -17.18 -8.81
C GLY A 561 -4.90 -18.69 -8.90
N LEU A 562 -4.59 -19.38 -7.80
CA LEU A 562 -4.14 -20.79 -7.81
C LEU A 562 -5.30 -21.79 -7.81
N GLY A 563 -5.98 -21.89 -8.96
CA GLY A 563 -7.14 -22.78 -9.15
C GLY A 563 -6.93 -23.95 -10.12
N ALA A 564 -5.79 -24.03 -10.78
CA ALA A 564 -5.50 -25.05 -11.79
C ALA A 564 -4.02 -25.47 -11.74
N PRO A 565 -3.67 -26.68 -12.20
CA PRO A 565 -2.29 -27.17 -12.25
C PRO A 565 -1.33 -26.22 -12.97
N GLU A 566 -1.78 -25.55 -14.03
CA GLU A 566 -0.99 -24.58 -14.81
C GLU A 566 -0.61 -23.36 -13.97
N ALA A 567 -1.53 -22.85 -13.16
CA ALA A 567 -1.27 -21.71 -12.29
C ALA A 567 -0.29 -22.08 -11.17
N VAL A 568 -0.41 -23.30 -10.62
CA VAL A 568 0.52 -23.84 -9.61
C VAL A 568 1.91 -24.07 -10.22
N ALA A 569 1.99 -24.66 -11.41
CA ALA A 569 3.24 -24.83 -12.15
C ALA A 569 3.90 -23.47 -12.43
N ALA A 570 3.13 -22.48 -12.88
CA ALA A 570 3.63 -21.13 -13.12
C ALA A 570 4.18 -20.47 -11.84
N ALA A 571 3.53 -20.65 -10.69
CA ALA A 571 4.03 -20.15 -9.42
C ALA A 571 5.40 -20.74 -9.07
N PHE A 572 5.59 -22.06 -9.25
CA PHE A 572 6.89 -22.70 -9.03
C PHE A 572 7.94 -22.27 -10.04
N VAL A 573 7.58 -22.07 -11.31
CA VAL A 573 8.48 -21.50 -12.34
C VAL A 573 8.92 -20.09 -11.97
N LEU A 574 8.02 -19.28 -11.40
CA LEU A 574 8.36 -17.94 -10.90
C LEU A 574 9.28 -17.97 -9.68
N GLY A 575 9.50 -19.13 -9.05
CA GLY A 575 10.41 -19.30 -7.92
C GLY A 575 9.72 -19.41 -6.56
N ALA A 576 8.43 -19.73 -6.51
CA ALA A 576 7.73 -19.95 -5.24
C ALA A 576 8.31 -21.15 -4.46
N ASP A 577 8.57 -20.95 -3.17
CA ASP A 577 8.99 -22.00 -2.24
C ASP A 577 7.81 -22.90 -1.81
N PHE A 578 6.59 -22.37 -1.84
CA PHE A 578 5.35 -23.08 -1.56
C PHE A 578 4.17 -22.36 -2.21
N VAL A 579 3.01 -23.03 -2.25
CA VAL A 579 1.75 -22.44 -2.74
C VAL A 579 0.67 -22.48 -1.67
N LEU A 580 -0.24 -21.51 -1.71
CA LEU A 580 -1.37 -21.42 -0.79
C LEU A 580 -2.67 -21.14 -1.55
N THR A 581 -3.68 -21.96 -1.31
CA THR A 581 -5.00 -21.84 -1.95
C THR A 581 -6.07 -21.37 -0.97
N GLY A 582 -7.12 -20.72 -1.50
CA GLY A 582 -8.24 -20.18 -0.71
C GLY A 582 -9.59 -20.48 -1.37
N SER A 583 -9.93 -19.79 -2.46
CA SER A 583 -11.27 -19.87 -3.09
C SER A 583 -11.71 -21.28 -3.48
N VAL A 584 -10.80 -22.15 -3.92
CA VAL A 584 -11.11 -23.55 -4.22
C VAL A 584 -11.50 -24.34 -2.96
N ASN A 585 -10.85 -24.04 -1.82
CA ASN A 585 -11.07 -24.72 -0.56
C ASN A 585 -12.43 -24.35 0.07
N GLN A 586 -12.99 -23.19 -0.27
CA GLN A 586 -14.33 -22.80 0.19
C GLN A 586 -15.44 -23.66 -0.44
N CYS A 587 -15.21 -24.20 -1.63
CA CYS A 587 -16.18 -25.02 -2.37
C CYS A 587 -15.99 -26.53 -2.09
N THR A 588 -15.90 -26.89 -0.80
CA THR A 588 -15.61 -28.25 -0.32
C THR A 588 -16.57 -28.65 0.80
N PRO A 589 -16.74 -29.96 1.08
CA PRO A 589 -17.54 -30.41 2.21
C PRO A 589 -17.04 -29.88 3.54
N GLU A 590 -15.72 -29.79 3.71
CA GLU A 590 -15.09 -29.40 4.97
C GLU A 590 -15.24 -27.90 5.28
N ALA A 591 -15.41 -27.04 4.28
CA ALA A 591 -15.52 -25.59 4.52
C ALA A 591 -16.74 -25.24 5.38
N GLY A 592 -16.54 -24.37 6.38
CA GLY A 592 -17.56 -23.90 7.32
C GLY A 592 -18.49 -22.84 6.72
N THR A 593 -19.14 -23.13 5.60
CA THR A 593 -20.14 -22.26 4.98
C THR A 593 -21.36 -23.08 4.55
N SER A 594 -22.47 -22.42 4.21
CA SER A 594 -23.72 -23.12 3.90
C SER A 594 -23.65 -23.93 2.62
N ASP A 595 -24.43 -25.00 2.56
CA ASP A 595 -24.64 -25.79 1.33
C ASP A 595 -25.10 -24.92 0.16
N ALA A 596 -25.98 -23.93 0.42
CA ALA A 596 -26.45 -22.99 -0.60
C ALA A 596 -25.31 -22.15 -1.20
N VAL A 597 -24.35 -21.72 -0.37
CA VAL A 597 -23.13 -21.04 -0.85
C VAL A 597 -22.27 -22.00 -1.67
N LYS A 598 -22.08 -23.24 -1.23
CA LYS A 598 -21.27 -24.26 -1.95
C LYS A 598 -21.91 -24.65 -3.29
N ASP A 599 -23.23 -24.80 -3.33
CA ASP A 599 -23.99 -25.04 -4.56
C ASP A 599 -23.79 -23.88 -5.55
N LEU A 600 -23.81 -22.62 -5.08
CA LEU A 600 -23.53 -21.45 -5.91
C LEU A 600 -22.07 -21.45 -6.40
N LEU A 601 -21.11 -21.63 -5.50
CA LEU A 601 -19.67 -21.65 -5.77
C LEU A 601 -19.29 -22.71 -6.82
N ALA A 602 -19.94 -23.87 -6.82
CA ALA A 602 -19.73 -24.92 -7.82
C ALA A 602 -20.07 -24.48 -9.25
N THR A 603 -20.86 -23.41 -9.42
CA THR A 603 -21.30 -22.89 -10.72
C THR A 603 -20.54 -21.65 -11.21
N VAL A 604 -19.66 -21.07 -10.38
CA VAL A 604 -18.91 -19.84 -10.71
C VAL A 604 -17.93 -20.09 -11.86
N ASP A 605 -17.91 -19.24 -12.88
CA ASP A 605 -16.87 -19.22 -13.92
C ASP A 605 -15.81 -18.13 -13.62
N VAL A 606 -14.73 -18.09 -14.41
CA VAL A 606 -13.56 -17.20 -14.20
C VAL A 606 -13.95 -15.72 -14.11
N GLN A 607 -15.00 -15.31 -14.82
CA GLN A 607 -15.49 -13.92 -14.84
C GLN A 607 -16.67 -13.69 -13.88
N ASP A 608 -17.03 -14.63 -13.01
CA ASP A 608 -18.20 -14.52 -12.14
C ASP A 608 -17.89 -13.89 -10.77
N THR A 609 -16.77 -13.17 -10.66
CA THR A 609 -16.40 -12.35 -9.51
C THR A 609 -16.40 -10.85 -9.83
N ALA A 610 -16.42 -10.02 -8.79
CA ALA A 610 -16.30 -8.57 -8.89
C ALA A 610 -15.66 -7.99 -7.62
N TYR A 611 -15.06 -6.81 -7.75
CA TYR A 611 -14.60 -6.04 -6.61
C TYR A 611 -15.73 -5.21 -5.99
N ALA A 612 -15.91 -5.34 -4.69
CA ALA A 612 -16.85 -4.58 -3.87
C ALA A 612 -16.10 -3.84 -2.75
N PRO A 613 -16.67 -2.78 -2.16
CA PRO A 613 -16.13 -2.19 -0.93
C PRO A 613 -16.03 -3.25 0.17
N ALA A 614 -15.00 -3.14 1.00
CA ALA A 614 -14.89 -3.89 2.24
C ALA A 614 -15.81 -3.27 3.32
N GLY A 615 -16.32 -4.10 4.23
CA GLY A 615 -17.13 -3.63 5.35
C GLY A 615 -16.29 -3.01 6.47
N ASP A 616 -15.09 -3.53 6.67
CA ASP A 616 -13.98 -2.92 7.38
C ASP A 616 -13.27 -1.90 6.49
N MET A 617 -12.79 -0.81 7.08
CA MET A 617 -12.19 0.31 6.34
C MET A 617 -13.09 0.85 5.20
N PHE A 618 -14.41 0.74 5.36
CA PHE A 618 -15.40 1.14 4.35
C PHE A 618 -15.22 2.59 3.91
N GLU A 619 -14.95 3.48 4.87
CA GLU A 619 -14.72 4.91 4.64
C GLU A 619 -13.44 5.19 3.84
N LEU A 620 -12.42 4.33 3.97
CA LEU A 620 -11.14 4.45 3.25
C LEU A 620 -11.20 3.87 1.83
N GLY A 621 -12.32 3.22 1.47
CA GLY A 621 -12.51 2.63 0.15
C GLY A 621 -11.72 1.34 -0.07
N ALA A 622 -11.40 0.62 1.00
CA ALA A 622 -10.84 -0.73 0.91
C ALA A 622 -11.76 -1.64 0.09
N ARG A 623 -11.19 -2.63 -0.61
CA ARG A 623 -11.93 -3.50 -1.53
C ARG A 623 -11.72 -4.97 -1.21
N VAL A 624 -12.76 -5.73 -1.51
CA VAL A 624 -12.77 -7.19 -1.49
C VAL A 624 -13.22 -7.73 -2.83
N GLN A 625 -12.72 -8.89 -3.23
CA GLN A 625 -13.22 -9.65 -4.37
C GLN A 625 -14.26 -10.67 -3.92
N VAL A 626 -15.44 -10.63 -4.55
CA VAL A 626 -16.62 -11.42 -4.18
C VAL A 626 -17.30 -12.00 -5.41
N VAL A 627 -18.12 -13.04 -5.21
CA VAL A 627 -18.98 -13.57 -6.27
C VAL A 627 -20.00 -12.52 -6.71
N ARG A 628 -20.21 -12.38 -8.03
CA ARG A 628 -21.26 -11.55 -8.64
C ARG A 628 -22.38 -12.36 -9.30
N LYS A 629 -22.16 -13.65 -9.57
CA LYS A 629 -23.18 -14.52 -10.18
C LYS A 629 -24.25 -14.88 -9.16
N SER A 630 -25.51 -14.74 -9.56
CA SER A 630 -26.69 -15.12 -8.77
C SER A 630 -26.78 -14.44 -7.38
N THR A 631 -26.05 -13.35 -7.17
CA THR A 631 -26.14 -12.43 -6.03
C THR A 631 -26.01 -11.00 -6.53
N LEU A 632 -26.64 -10.04 -5.84
CA LEU A 632 -26.52 -8.61 -6.14
C LEU A 632 -25.62 -7.88 -5.14
N PHE A 633 -25.00 -8.60 -4.19
CA PHE A 633 -24.19 -8.01 -3.13
C PHE A 633 -23.14 -7.04 -3.70
N ALA A 634 -22.34 -7.43 -4.69
CA ALA A 634 -21.30 -6.57 -5.25
C ALA A 634 -21.86 -5.26 -5.82
N ALA A 635 -22.96 -5.32 -6.57
CA ALA A 635 -23.61 -4.13 -7.11
C ALA A 635 -24.20 -3.24 -5.99
N ARG A 636 -24.83 -3.86 -4.99
CA ARG A 636 -25.44 -3.17 -3.85
C ARG A 636 -24.40 -2.49 -2.97
N ALA A 637 -23.32 -3.18 -2.62
CA ALA A 637 -22.21 -2.64 -1.84
C ALA A 637 -21.53 -1.46 -2.55
N ASN A 638 -21.26 -1.57 -3.86
CA ASN A 638 -20.71 -0.45 -4.64
C ASN A 638 -21.66 0.76 -4.65
N LYS A 639 -22.98 0.53 -4.77
CA LYS A 639 -23.97 1.62 -4.68
C LYS A 639 -24.00 2.26 -3.29
N LEU A 640 -23.94 1.48 -2.21
CA LEU A 640 -23.86 2.02 -0.84
C LEU A 640 -22.64 2.92 -0.65
N HIS A 641 -21.47 2.49 -1.15
CA HIS A 641 -20.27 3.31 -1.07
C HIS A 641 -20.35 4.57 -1.96
N GLN A 642 -20.97 4.48 -3.15
CA GLN A 642 -21.25 5.66 -3.98
C GLN A 642 -22.15 6.65 -3.24
N VAL A 643 -23.24 6.18 -2.62
CA VAL A 643 -24.14 7.01 -1.81
C VAL A 643 -23.39 7.63 -0.64
N TYR A 644 -22.62 6.84 0.10
CA TYR A 644 -21.78 7.32 1.21
C TYR A 644 -20.86 8.47 0.77
N ARG A 645 -20.26 8.39 -0.41
CA ARG A 645 -19.40 9.45 -0.96
C ARG A 645 -20.15 10.68 -1.46
N SER A 646 -21.44 10.57 -1.74
CA SER A 646 -22.23 11.63 -2.39
C SER A 646 -23.01 12.49 -1.40
N PHE A 647 -23.32 11.98 -0.20
CA PHE A 647 -24.18 12.63 0.80
C PHE A 647 -23.47 12.73 2.16
N GLU A 648 -23.68 13.79 2.93
CA GLU A 648 -23.01 14.00 4.21
C GLU A 648 -23.71 13.31 5.40
N SER A 649 -25.00 13.02 5.27
CA SER A 649 -25.79 12.30 6.26
C SER A 649 -26.83 11.37 5.62
N LEU A 650 -27.48 10.54 6.44
CA LEU A 650 -28.62 9.73 6.01
C LEU A 650 -29.83 10.59 5.60
N ASP A 651 -29.98 11.75 6.26
CA ASP A 651 -31.11 12.67 6.05
C ASP A 651 -30.98 13.45 4.73
N ASP A 652 -29.76 13.57 4.19
CA ASP A 652 -29.49 14.26 2.92
C ASP A 652 -29.79 13.39 1.68
N ILE A 653 -30.03 12.09 1.86
CA ILE A 653 -30.23 11.14 0.76
C ILE A 653 -31.57 11.41 0.08
N ASP A 654 -31.56 11.55 -1.25
CA ASP A 654 -32.78 11.77 -2.03
C ASP A 654 -33.83 10.65 -1.81
N GLU A 655 -35.10 11.02 -1.74
CA GLU A 655 -36.20 10.12 -1.41
C GLU A 655 -36.28 8.87 -2.31
N PRO A 656 -36.08 8.94 -3.64
CA PRO A 656 -36.01 7.75 -4.50
C PRO A 656 -34.88 6.78 -4.11
N THR A 657 -33.68 7.30 -3.83
CA THR A 657 -32.54 6.50 -3.36
C THR A 657 -32.84 5.89 -2.01
N CYS A 658 -33.35 6.67 -1.05
CA CYS A 658 -33.71 6.21 0.29
C CYS A 658 -34.72 5.04 0.23
N ARG A 659 -35.83 5.21 -0.51
CA ARG A 659 -36.84 4.15 -0.72
C ARG A 659 -36.25 2.88 -1.32
N THR A 660 -35.29 3.01 -2.24
CA THR A 660 -34.61 1.85 -2.83
C THR A 660 -33.73 1.13 -1.83
N LEU A 661 -32.93 1.88 -1.05
CA LEU A 661 -32.04 1.31 -0.05
C LEU A 661 -32.85 0.59 1.04
N GLU A 662 -33.80 1.27 1.67
CA GLU A 662 -34.61 0.68 2.75
C GLU A 662 -35.47 -0.49 2.25
N GLY A 663 -36.15 -0.34 1.10
CA GLY A 663 -37.08 -1.34 0.60
C GLY A 663 -36.43 -2.55 -0.07
N ARG A 664 -35.31 -2.36 -0.80
CA ARG A 664 -34.72 -3.43 -1.63
C ARG A 664 -33.41 -3.99 -1.10
N TYR A 665 -32.59 -3.17 -0.44
CA TYR A 665 -31.25 -3.57 0.00
C TYR A 665 -31.33 -4.07 1.44
N PHE A 666 -31.75 -3.17 2.32
CA PHE A 666 -31.85 -3.39 3.76
C PHE A 666 -33.11 -4.16 4.18
N ARG A 667 -34.20 -4.02 3.40
CA ARG A 667 -35.56 -4.48 3.76
C ARG A 667 -36.01 -3.98 5.14
N ARG A 668 -35.45 -2.84 5.58
CA ARG A 668 -35.61 -2.21 6.90
C ARG A 668 -35.31 -0.72 6.76
N SER A 669 -35.91 0.09 7.61
CA SER A 669 -35.60 1.51 7.67
C SER A 669 -34.21 1.77 8.27
N PHE A 670 -33.61 2.92 7.93
CA PHE A 670 -32.35 3.36 8.52
C PHE A 670 -32.44 3.49 10.04
N ASP A 671 -33.57 3.95 10.57
CA ASP A 671 -33.79 4.07 12.01
C ASP A 671 -33.81 2.70 12.71
N ALA A 672 -34.46 1.70 12.10
CA ALA A 672 -34.48 0.35 12.65
C ALA A 672 -33.07 -0.28 12.66
N ILE A 673 -32.28 -0.05 11.60
CA ILE A 673 -30.89 -0.50 11.55
C ILE A 673 -30.04 0.25 12.59
N TRP A 674 -30.20 1.57 12.69
CA TRP A 674 -29.46 2.36 13.65
C TRP A 674 -29.77 1.96 15.10
N ALA A 675 -31.02 1.66 15.43
CA ALA A 675 -31.40 1.17 16.75
C ALA A 675 -30.68 -0.14 17.12
N GLU A 676 -30.59 -1.08 16.19
CA GLU A 676 -29.84 -2.34 16.37
C GLU A 676 -28.34 -2.09 16.49
N THR A 677 -27.77 -1.35 15.54
CA THR A 677 -26.33 -1.07 15.49
C THR A 677 -25.88 -0.29 16.72
N SER A 678 -26.61 0.74 17.13
CA SER A 678 -26.28 1.50 18.34
C SER A 678 -26.37 0.65 19.61
N SER A 679 -27.32 -0.29 19.69
CA SER A 679 -27.39 -1.25 20.79
C SER A 679 -26.15 -2.15 20.85
N TYR A 680 -25.71 -2.67 19.70
CA TYR A 680 -24.50 -3.47 19.62
C TYR A 680 -23.24 -2.67 20.00
N LEU A 681 -23.09 -1.46 19.42
CA LEU A 681 -21.94 -0.60 19.66
C LEU A 681 -21.85 -0.16 21.12
N ARG A 682 -22.98 0.06 21.81
CA ARG A 682 -22.98 0.43 23.24
C ARG A 682 -22.24 -0.56 24.12
N THR A 683 -22.36 -1.86 23.83
CA THR A 683 -21.72 -2.92 24.61
C THR A 683 -20.30 -3.23 24.13
N HIS A 684 -20.05 -3.19 22.82
CA HIS A 684 -18.80 -3.71 22.25
C HIS A 684 -17.84 -2.63 21.75
N ARG A 685 -18.34 -1.42 21.46
CA ARG A 685 -17.64 -0.34 20.75
C ARG A 685 -18.16 1.07 21.17
N PRO A 686 -18.11 1.42 22.46
CA PRO A 686 -18.71 2.67 22.96
C PRO A 686 -18.12 3.94 22.30
N ASP A 687 -16.83 3.92 21.93
CA ASP A 687 -16.19 5.05 21.25
C ASP A 687 -16.71 5.26 19.82
N ASP A 688 -16.93 4.18 19.08
CA ASP A 688 -17.55 4.24 17.74
C ASP A 688 -18.98 4.76 17.81
N LEU A 689 -19.73 4.37 18.85
CA LEU A 689 -21.07 4.89 19.11
C LEU A 689 -21.02 6.41 19.35
N ALA A 690 -20.18 6.85 20.29
CA ALA A 690 -20.03 8.27 20.61
C ALA A 690 -19.60 9.11 19.40
N ARG A 691 -18.75 8.56 18.52
CA ARG A 691 -18.37 9.19 17.25
C ARG A 691 -19.56 9.29 16.30
N ALA A 692 -20.31 8.20 16.12
CA ALA A 692 -21.46 8.16 15.23
C ALA A 692 -22.62 9.05 15.72
N GLU A 693 -22.83 9.21 17.03
CA GLU A 693 -23.84 10.12 17.59
C GLU A 693 -23.49 11.60 17.34
N ARG A 694 -22.20 11.95 17.28
CA ARG A 694 -21.75 13.33 17.03
C ARG A 694 -21.55 13.68 15.55
N ASN A 695 -21.35 12.69 14.69
CA ASN A 695 -21.03 12.87 13.29
C ASN A 695 -22.03 12.10 12.39
N PRO A 696 -22.95 12.80 11.68
CA PRO A 696 -23.94 12.17 10.81
C PRO A 696 -23.33 11.27 9.71
N LYS A 697 -22.16 11.62 9.19
CA LYS A 697 -21.43 10.81 8.21
C LYS A 697 -20.97 9.49 8.80
N ALA A 698 -20.46 9.53 10.04
CA ALA A 698 -20.05 8.33 10.77
C ALA A 698 -21.27 7.45 11.13
N ARG A 699 -22.42 8.04 11.47
CA ARG A 699 -23.68 7.31 11.63
C ARG A 699 -24.09 6.60 10.34
N MET A 700 -24.05 7.30 9.21
CA MET A 700 -24.34 6.72 7.90
C MET A 700 -23.41 5.54 7.59
N ALA A 701 -22.10 5.67 7.85
CA ALA A 701 -21.15 4.57 7.68
C ALA A 701 -21.55 3.33 8.50
N GLN A 702 -21.90 3.50 9.79
CA GLN A 702 -22.32 2.37 10.64
C GLN A 702 -23.61 1.70 10.15
N VAL A 703 -24.58 2.47 9.67
CA VAL A 703 -25.81 1.93 9.07
C VAL A 703 -25.50 1.15 7.78
N PHE A 704 -24.60 1.64 6.94
CA PHE A 704 -24.22 0.92 5.71
C PHE A 704 -23.39 -0.33 5.99
N ARG A 705 -22.48 -0.27 6.98
CA ARG A 705 -21.67 -1.43 7.42
C ARG A 705 -22.52 -2.59 7.92
N TRP A 706 -23.70 -2.30 8.49
CA TRP A 706 -24.67 -3.34 8.87
C TRP A 706 -25.02 -4.26 7.69
N TYR A 707 -25.13 -3.73 6.46
CA TYR A 707 -25.43 -4.54 5.27
C TYR A 707 -24.39 -5.62 5.02
N PHE A 708 -23.11 -5.33 5.24
CA PHE A 708 -22.00 -6.26 5.02
C PHE A 708 -22.02 -7.39 6.05
N VAL A 709 -22.24 -7.04 7.33
CA VAL A 709 -22.38 -8.02 8.41
C VAL A 709 -23.60 -8.90 8.19
N HIS A 710 -24.73 -8.30 7.82
CA HIS A 710 -25.97 -9.02 7.49
C HIS A 710 -25.76 -9.97 6.31
N SER A 711 -25.19 -9.48 5.20
CA SER A 711 -24.92 -10.24 3.98
C SER A 711 -24.02 -11.46 4.23
N THR A 712 -23.00 -11.30 5.07
CA THR A 712 -22.13 -12.41 5.48
C THR A 712 -22.91 -13.43 6.33
N ARG A 713 -23.70 -12.98 7.32
CA ARG A 713 -24.52 -13.88 8.14
C ARG A 713 -25.55 -14.67 7.31
N MET A 714 -26.20 -14.03 6.34
CA MET A 714 -27.17 -14.69 5.45
C MET A 714 -26.51 -15.77 4.60
N ALA A 715 -25.31 -15.50 4.07
CA ALA A 715 -24.53 -16.47 3.31
C ALA A 715 -24.09 -17.65 4.18
N MET A 716 -23.55 -17.39 5.37
CA MET A 716 -23.12 -18.42 6.31
C MET A 716 -24.27 -19.31 6.78
N GLY A 717 -25.44 -18.73 7.03
CA GLY A 717 -26.65 -19.46 7.43
C GLY A 717 -27.42 -20.12 6.28
N GLY A 718 -27.09 -19.83 5.02
CA GLY A 718 -27.83 -20.34 3.87
C GLY A 718 -29.30 -19.92 3.87
N VAL A 719 -29.59 -18.70 4.31
CA VAL A 719 -30.97 -18.24 4.53
C VAL A 719 -31.74 -18.16 3.20
N PRO A 720 -32.86 -18.90 3.05
CA PRO A 720 -33.67 -18.86 1.83
C PRO A 720 -34.22 -17.47 1.53
N GLY A 721 -34.26 -17.08 0.25
CA GLY A 721 -34.76 -15.76 -0.17
C GLY A 721 -33.79 -14.58 0.04
N GLU A 722 -32.64 -14.83 0.67
CA GLU A 722 -31.57 -13.85 0.90
C GLU A 722 -30.34 -14.05 -0.01
N GLN A 723 -30.39 -15.02 -0.95
CA GLN A 723 -29.29 -15.30 -1.88
C GLN A 723 -28.81 -14.05 -2.65
N VAL A 724 -29.73 -13.14 -2.99
CA VAL A 724 -29.41 -11.85 -3.63
C VAL A 724 -28.52 -10.93 -2.79
N ASN A 725 -28.42 -11.20 -1.49
CA ASN A 725 -27.60 -10.46 -0.53
C ASN A 725 -26.35 -11.22 -0.10
N TYR A 726 -26.11 -12.46 -0.56
CA TYR A 726 -24.97 -13.21 -0.07
C TYR A 726 -23.66 -12.52 -0.43
N GLN A 727 -22.87 -12.21 0.61
CA GLN A 727 -21.48 -11.82 0.47
C GLN A 727 -20.63 -13.08 0.51
N ILE A 728 -20.01 -13.43 -0.61
CA ILE A 728 -19.19 -14.63 -0.74
C ILE A 728 -17.82 -14.20 -1.29
N HIS A 729 -16.80 -14.25 -0.44
CA HIS A 729 -15.42 -13.89 -0.81
C HIS A 729 -14.84 -14.95 -1.74
N CYS A 730 -14.58 -14.60 -3.00
CA CYS A 730 -14.13 -15.56 -4.00
C CYS A 730 -13.38 -14.84 -5.12
N GLY A 731 -12.29 -15.45 -5.61
CA GLY A 731 -11.52 -14.98 -6.76
C GLY A 731 -11.67 -15.90 -7.98
N PRO A 732 -11.09 -15.52 -9.12
CA PRO A 732 -11.21 -16.25 -10.40
C PRO A 732 -10.63 -17.67 -10.36
N ALA A 733 -9.78 -17.97 -9.37
CA ALA A 733 -9.23 -19.30 -9.14
C ALA A 733 -10.30 -20.39 -9.04
N LEU A 734 -11.44 -20.12 -8.39
CA LEU A 734 -12.52 -21.10 -8.31
C LEU A 734 -13.15 -21.36 -9.69
N GLY A 735 -13.32 -20.33 -10.50
CA GLY A 735 -13.82 -20.49 -11.86
C GLY A 735 -12.90 -21.35 -12.72
N ALA A 736 -11.58 -21.14 -12.62
CA ALA A 736 -10.60 -21.98 -13.29
C ALA A 736 -10.68 -23.44 -12.83
N PHE A 737 -10.82 -23.66 -11.51
CA PHE A 737 -11.00 -24.99 -10.94
C PHE A 737 -12.29 -25.65 -11.42
N ASN A 738 -13.41 -24.94 -11.44
CA ASN A 738 -14.70 -25.46 -11.92
C ASN A 738 -14.61 -25.92 -13.38
N ARG A 739 -13.86 -25.19 -14.23
CA ARG A 739 -13.61 -25.62 -15.62
C ARG A 739 -12.73 -26.85 -15.70
N LEU A 740 -11.72 -26.96 -14.83
CA LEU A 740 -10.83 -28.13 -14.75
C LEU A 740 -11.61 -29.41 -14.40
N VAL A 741 -12.56 -29.32 -13.46
CA VAL A 741 -13.28 -30.50 -12.96
C VAL A 741 -14.61 -30.78 -13.66
N ALA A 742 -14.99 -29.97 -14.64
CA ALA A 742 -16.23 -30.16 -15.41
C ALA A 742 -16.26 -31.52 -16.11
N GLY A 743 -17.37 -32.25 -15.98
CA GLY A 743 -17.54 -33.61 -16.50
C GLY A 743 -16.81 -34.70 -15.72
N THR A 744 -16.14 -34.37 -14.62
CA THR A 744 -15.42 -35.33 -13.76
C THR A 744 -16.21 -35.64 -12.48
N PRO A 745 -15.85 -36.68 -11.71
CA PRO A 745 -16.43 -36.93 -10.39
C PRO A 745 -16.25 -35.79 -9.38
N LEU A 746 -15.36 -34.82 -9.63
CA LEU A 746 -15.14 -33.65 -8.79
C LEU A 746 -16.04 -32.45 -9.17
N GLU A 747 -16.86 -32.57 -10.23
CA GLU A 747 -17.81 -31.52 -10.60
C GLU A 747 -18.77 -31.16 -9.45
N PRO A 748 -19.43 -32.12 -8.75
CA PRO A 748 -20.21 -31.82 -7.57
C PRO A 748 -19.32 -31.43 -6.39
N TRP A 749 -19.60 -30.31 -5.71
CA TRP A 749 -18.78 -29.87 -4.56
C TRP A 749 -18.73 -30.89 -3.42
N ARG A 750 -19.76 -31.74 -3.30
CA ARG A 750 -19.82 -32.82 -2.29
C ARG A 750 -18.69 -33.84 -2.42
N SER A 751 -18.03 -33.90 -3.57
CA SER A 751 -16.90 -34.79 -3.85
C SER A 751 -15.54 -34.06 -3.83
N ARG A 752 -15.54 -32.74 -3.60
CA ARG A 752 -14.34 -31.88 -3.63
C ARG A 752 -13.69 -31.82 -2.25
N HIS A 753 -13.02 -32.87 -1.83
CA HIS A 753 -12.28 -32.83 -0.56
C HIS A 753 -11.00 -32.00 -0.68
N VAL A 754 -10.70 -31.17 0.33
CA VAL A 754 -9.56 -30.22 0.30
C VAL A 754 -8.20 -30.85 0.01
N ASP A 755 -7.95 -32.06 0.52
CA ASP A 755 -6.75 -32.83 0.26
C ASP A 755 -6.70 -33.40 -1.17
N VAL A 756 -7.86 -33.80 -1.71
CA VAL A 756 -7.97 -34.27 -3.10
C VAL A 756 -7.72 -33.12 -4.09
N ILE A 757 -8.19 -31.91 -3.77
CA ILE A 757 -7.86 -30.71 -4.54
C ILE A 757 -6.35 -30.46 -4.53
N ALA A 758 -5.72 -30.53 -3.35
CA ALA A 758 -4.26 -30.36 -3.23
C ALA A 758 -3.49 -31.38 -4.06
N ASP A 759 -3.89 -32.66 -3.99
CA ASP A 759 -3.30 -33.75 -4.78
C ASP A 759 -3.45 -33.47 -6.29
N LEU A 760 -4.65 -33.13 -6.77
CA LEU A 760 -4.90 -32.81 -8.19
C LEU A 760 -4.03 -31.65 -8.68
N LEU A 761 -3.97 -30.56 -7.93
CA LEU A 761 -3.21 -29.37 -8.31
C LEU A 761 -1.71 -29.63 -8.31
N MET A 762 -1.17 -30.30 -7.28
CA MET A 762 0.27 -30.55 -7.15
C MET A 762 0.77 -31.62 -8.11
N THR A 763 0.01 -32.71 -8.32
CA THR A 763 0.38 -33.77 -9.27
C THR A 763 0.29 -33.28 -10.71
N GLY A 764 -0.79 -32.60 -11.08
CA GLY A 764 -0.92 -32.01 -12.40
C GLY A 764 0.18 -30.98 -12.70
N ALA A 765 0.56 -30.14 -11.71
CA ALA A 765 1.65 -29.18 -11.89
C ALA A 765 3.00 -29.89 -12.15
N ALA A 766 3.27 -30.98 -11.44
CA ALA A 766 4.48 -31.78 -11.65
C ALA A 766 4.52 -32.41 -13.04
N GLU A 767 3.39 -32.98 -13.50
CA GLU A 767 3.25 -33.56 -14.84
C GLU A 767 3.45 -32.53 -15.95
N LEU A 768 2.87 -31.34 -15.80
CA LEU A 768 3.03 -30.23 -16.75
C LEU A 768 4.47 -29.76 -16.86
N LEU A 769 5.17 -29.63 -15.74
CA LEU A 769 6.58 -29.24 -15.72
C LEU A 769 7.48 -30.33 -16.33
N ASP A 770 7.23 -31.60 -16.01
CA ASP A 770 7.96 -32.72 -16.61
C ASP A 770 7.77 -32.76 -18.14
N GLY A 771 6.53 -32.62 -18.60
CA GLY A 771 6.19 -32.59 -20.02
C GLY A 771 6.82 -31.40 -20.76
N SER A 772 6.80 -30.22 -20.15
CA SER A 772 7.39 -29.00 -20.72
C SER A 772 8.91 -29.12 -20.86
N LEU A 773 9.60 -29.59 -19.82
CA LEU A 773 11.05 -29.81 -19.86
C LEU A 773 11.46 -30.87 -20.89
N ARG A 774 10.71 -31.98 -20.99
CA ARG A 774 10.94 -32.99 -22.04
C ARG A 774 10.75 -32.41 -23.45
N THR A 775 9.77 -31.52 -23.62
CA THR A 775 9.52 -30.86 -24.90
C THR A 775 10.66 -29.92 -25.26
N TRP A 776 11.13 -29.10 -24.31
CA TRP A 776 12.23 -28.16 -24.53
C TRP A 776 13.60 -28.83 -24.69
N SER A 777 13.80 -30.03 -24.13
CA SER A 777 15.06 -30.77 -24.20
C SER A 777 15.19 -31.70 -25.41
N ARG A 778 14.09 -31.97 -26.15
CA ARG A 778 14.17 -32.70 -27.42
C ARG A 778 14.76 -31.79 -28.50
N ALA A 779 16.00 -32.06 -28.89
CA ALA A 779 16.57 -31.49 -30.11
C ALA A 779 15.67 -31.88 -31.30
N THR A 780 15.23 -30.90 -32.07
CA THR A 780 14.56 -31.11 -33.35
C THR A 780 15.57 -31.75 -34.31
N PRO A 781 15.24 -32.81 -35.06
CA PRO A 781 16.13 -33.30 -36.12
C PRO A 781 16.24 -32.21 -37.21
N GLY A 782 17.30 -31.41 -37.16
CA GLY A 782 17.52 -30.28 -38.06
C GLY A 782 18.28 -29.09 -37.47
N ASP A 783 18.50 -29.02 -36.15
CA ASP A 783 19.36 -28.01 -35.49
C ASP A 783 20.84 -28.40 -35.44
#